data_AF-A0A9P8USL7-F1
#
_entry.id   AF-A0A9P8USL7-F1
#
_cell.length_a   1.000
_cell.length_b   1.000
_cell.length_c   1.000
_cell.angle_alpha   90.00
_cell.angle_beta   90.00
_cell.angle_gamma   90.00
#
_symmetry.space_group_name_H-M   'P 1'
#
loop_
_entity.id
_entity.type
_entity.pdbx_description
1 polymer ?
#
loop_
_entity_poly.entity_id
_entity_poly.type
_entity_poly.pdbx_seq_one_letter_code
_entity_poly.pdbx_strand_id
1 'polypeptide(L)'
;MLLRRISRLRPARSSGSLPRIYRNGLSLTQRSCSSCATAGTPPKPAADHRQLGLQQELFTTSIYSPGSPMFLPNGAKIFNRLVEFLRKQYIRYGFDEVITPTIYKKALWAKSGHLDNYAEDMFTVTSTSPSRADATENGEEDEYGLKPMNCPGHCLIFASQRRSYRDLPIRYADFSPLHRNEVSGALSGLTRVRRFHQDDGHIFCRPSQIEEEIRNTLDFVRVTYKVFKLGPYRLALSTRPADHFIGSAQDWDRAEGALKRALDASGLEWGINQGDGAFYGPKIDIILRDSDGKEHQTATIQLDFQLPKRFELEYQAPAPELEQKGEVTTDAARLAESGPVTPVLIHRAVLGSVERLMALLIEHYNGKWPFWLNPRQVMILVVNDSEPVLDLAYTTRNLLLGISGSKSSDDGPVSNATQISVDIDDRKTSIGAKVREAKAKGYGVIVTVGSRQIEKGTVTVDTTTLSQGDASGDKYKEMSPQELLDILKAKIDAYDALDRQDTPNYPPPDYITAAREHGLKLRQSAPPRKSPQPFDIPILKYMKTHKVILASASPRRKALLAQVGLTDLEVVPSAKPEDLSKEVLGPYEYVASTARMKCLDVYTSAIKQGKEPDVVISADTIIVTREGKILEKPSSEQAHIRMLKHLRDTRFHKVLTAVCCMAPKEEPTHPGYEISSYTEETKVYFAKETDGLPDDVIESYVKTREGVDKAGGYAIQGLAGMVLIEKVDGSVDNVVGLPVRKTLQLCEKVVFRQGEVDSDDEGEDD
;
A
#
# COMPACT_ATOMS: atom_id res chain seq x y z
N MET A 1 -22.80 58.61 -6.56
CA MET A 1 -22.14 59.41 -7.61
C MET A 1 -20.76 59.81 -7.10
N LEU A 2 -19.70 59.40 -7.82
CA LEU A 2 -18.28 59.78 -7.71
C LEU A 2 -17.61 59.82 -6.32
N LEU A 3 -16.52 59.06 -6.14
CA LEU A 3 -15.16 59.62 -6.08
C LEU A 3 -14.05 58.55 -5.94
N ARG A 4 -13.06 58.69 -6.85
CA ARG A 4 -11.62 58.38 -6.75
C ARG A 4 -11.09 56.93 -6.86
N ARG A 5 -10.70 56.62 -8.11
CA ARG A 5 -9.52 55.82 -8.47
C ARG A 5 -8.25 56.39 -7.81
N ILE A 6 -7.45 55.54 -7.17
CA ILE A 6 -6.01 55.74 -7.00
C ILE A 6 -5.31 54.46 -7.45
N SER A 7 -4.56 54.60 -8.54
CA SER A 7 -3.60 53.66 -9.10
C SER A 7 -2.41 53.48 -8.16
N ARG A 8 -2.01 52.23 -7.87
CA ARG A 8 -0.63 51.89 -7.54
C ARG A 8 -0.09 50.94 -8.61
N LEU A 9 0.70 51.51 -9.50
CA LEU A 9 1.60 50.83 -10.42
C LEU A 9 2.57 49.94 -9.62
N ARG A 10 2.62 48.64 -9.91
CA ARG A 10 3.75 47.78 -9.54
C ARG A 10 4.81 47.87 -10.66
N PRO A 11 6.12 47.86 -10.33
CA PRO A 11 7.17 48.04 -11.33
C PRO A 11 7.29 46.80 -12.23
N ALA A 12 7.40 47.04 -13.53
CA ALA A 12 7.74 46.01 -14.50
C ALA A 12 9.17 45.50 -14.24
N ARG A 13 9.33 44.21 -13.96
CA ARG A 13 10.64 43.54 -14.07
C ARG A 13 10.98 43.35 -15.55
N SER A 14 11.48 44.41 -16.20
CA SER A 14 12.15 44.30 -17.48
C SER A 14 13.63 43.96 -17.24
N SER A 15 13.96 42.66 -17.22
CA SER A 15 15.31 42.24 -17.60
C SER A 15 15.19 41.65 -19.00
N GLY A 16 15.82 42.30 -19.97
CA GLY A 16 15.78 41.87 -21.37
C GLY A 16 16.34 40.44 -21.49
N SER A 17 15.65 39.57 -22.23
CA SER A 17 16.16 38.24 -22.56
C SER A 17 17.42 38.39 -23.41
N LEU A 18 18.59 38.14 -22.81
CA LEU A 18 19.84 38.08 -23.56
C LEU A 18 19.90 36.75 -24.33
N PRO A 19 20.08 36.76 -25.66
CA PRO A 19 20.30 35.53 -26.41
C PRO A 19 21.64 34.90 -25.99
N ARG A 20 21.58 33.70 -25.40
CA ARG A 20 22.76 32.94 -24.98
C ARG A 20 23.25 32.10 -26.17
N ILE A 21 24.26 32.59 -26.88
CA ILE A 21 24.91 31.87 -27.98
C ILE A 21 26.01 30.98 -27.38
N TYR A 22 25.86 29.65 -27.46
CA TYR A 22 26.94 28.72 -27.16
C TYR A 22 27.91 28.68 -28.35
N ARG A 23 29.09 29.31 -28.21
CA ARG A 23 30.22 29.10 -29.12
C ARG A 23 31.20 28.12 -28.48
N ASN A 24 31.36 26.93 -29.06
CA ASN A 24 32.49 26.06 -28.76
C ASN A 24 33.75 26.70 -29.36
N GLY A 25 34.52 27.39 -28.53
CA GLY A 25 35.80 27.97 -28.92
C GLY A 25 36.91 26.91 -28.93
N LEU A 26 37.18 26.33 -30.09
CA LEU A 26 38.45 25.64 -30.35
C LEU A 26 39.49 26.67 -30.77
N SER A 27 40.52 26.84 -29.95
CA SER A 27 41.68 27.68 -30.25
C SER A 27 42.48 27.04 -31.39
N LEU A 28 42.58 27.75 -32.51
CA LEU A 28 43.42 27.40 -33.66
C LEU A 28 44.90 27.61 -33.31
N THR A 29 45.64 26.52 -33.16
CA THR A 29 47.06 26.50 -33.50
C THR A 29 47.24 25.61 -34.73
N GLN A 30 47.55 26.24 -35.87
CA GLN A 30 47.94 25.56 -37.09
C GLN A 30 49.31 24.89 -36.88
N ARG A 31 49.34 23.56 -36.78
CA ARG A 31 50.47 22.77 -37.28
C ARG A 31 49.96 21.51 -37.98
N SER A 32 50.52 21.33 -39.17
CA SER A 32 50.27 20.30 -40.17
C SER A 32 50.29 18.87 -39.62
N CYS A 33 49.23 18.11 -39.86
CA CYS A 33 49.33 16.66 -40.05
C CYS A 33 48.24 16.17 -41.01
N SER A 34 48.60 16.02 -42.28
CA SER A 34 47.74 15.55 -43.37
C SER A 34 47.68 14.01 -43.44
N SER A 35 47.52 13.31 -42.30
CA SER A 35 47.48 11.84 -42.28
C SER A 35 46.49 11.15 -41.33
N CYS A 36 45.56 11.87 -40.68
CA CYS A 36 44.47 11.24 -39.92
C CYS A 36 43.10 11.78 -40.33
N ALA A 37 42.61 11.36 -41.50
CA ALA A 37 41.21 11.51 -41.88
C ALA A 37 40.56 10.12 -42.02
N THR A 38 40.54 9.35 -40.94
CA THR A 38 39.51 8.33 -40.77
C THR A 38 38.23 9.03 -40.36
N ALA A 39 37.22 8.97 -41.22
CA ALA A 39 35.88 9.51 -40.99
C ALA A 39 35.32 9.01 -39.65
N GLY A 40 35.43 9.83 -38.62
CA GLY A 40 34.67 9.66 -37.39
C GLY A 40 33.21 9.92 -37.72
N THR A 41 32.37 8.90 -37.59
CA THR A 41 30.91 9.05 -37.59
C THR A 41 30.55 10.23 -36.70
N PRO A 42 29.74 11.21 -37.15
CA PRO A 42 29.34 12.32 -36.29
C PRO A 42 28.74 11.74 -35.00
N PRO A 43 29.01 12.34 -33.82
CA PRO A 43 28.49 11.83 -32.55
C PRO A 43 26.98 11.69 -32.68
N LYS A 44 26.47 10.48 -32.42
CA LYS A 44 25.04 10.20 -32.46
C LYS A 44 24.35 11.20 -31.53
N PRO A 45 23.30 11.93 -31.99
CA PRO A 45 22.58 12.86 -31.13
C PRO A 45 22.11 12.13 -29.87
N ALA A 46 22.24 12.80 -28.73
CA ALA A 46 21.71 12.31 -27.46
C ALA A 46 20.22 11.97 -27.59
N ALA A 47 19.78 10.95 -26.85
CA ALA A 47 18.38 10.58 -26.81
C ALA A 47 17.59 11.72 -26.16
N ASP A 48 16.58 12.27 -26.86
CA ASP A 48 15.72 13.33 -26.34
C ASP A 48 14.30 12.80 -26.20
N HIS A 49 13.78 12.75 -24.97
CA HIS A 49 12.43 12.25 -24.70
C HIS A 49 11.33 13.00 -25.45
N ARG A 50 11.55 14.27 -25.83
CA ARG A 50 10.56 15.07 -26.57
C ARG A 50 10.41 14.57 -28.00
N GLN A 51 11.54 14.25 -28.64
CA GLN A 51 11.53 13.73 -30.02
C GLN A 51 11.06 12.27 -30.03
N LEU A 52 11.62 11.43 -29.16
CA LEU A 52 11.25 10.02 -29.07
C LEU A 52 9.81 9.82 -28.60
N GLY A 53 9.35 10.65 -27.66
CA GLY A 53 7.98 10.63 -27.16
C GLY A 53 6.95 10.95 -28.25
N LEU A 54 7.23 11.92 -29.13
CA LEU A 54 6.38 12.20 -30.29
C LEU A 54 6.44 11.08 -31.32
N GLN A 55 7.63 10.57 -31.65
CA GLN A 55 7.80 9.47 -32.61
C GLN A 55 7.07 8.18 -32.19
N GLN A 56 6.99 7.91 -30.89
CA GLN A 56 6.31 6.73 -30.35
C GLN A 56 4.86 7.00 -29.91
N GLU A 57 4.35 8.22 -30.17
CA GLU A 57 2.98 8.61 -29.81
C GLU A 57 2.72 8.40 -28.31
N LEU A 58 3.65 8.84 -27.45
CA LEU A 58 3.54 8.69 -26.00
C LEU A 58 2.77 9.84 -25.37
N PHE A 59 3.04 11.07 -25.79
CA PHE A 59 2.37 12.25 -25.28
C PHE A 59 2.35 13.37 -26.32
N THR A 60 1.48 14.34 -26.09
CA THR A 60 1.42 15.60 -26.83
C THR A 60 1.18 16.76 -25.87
N THR A 61 1.37 17.99 -26.34
CA THR A 61 1.21 19.22 -25.56
C THR A 61 0.26 20.17 -26.28
N SER A 62 -0.47 21.00 -25.54
CA SER A 62 -1.39 21.99 -26.10
C SER A 62 -1.08 23.38 -25.58
N ILE A 63 -1.22 24.38 -26.44
CA ILE A 63 -1.14 25.80 -26.05
C ILE A 63 -2.22 26.18 -25.03
N TYR A 64 -3.33 25.43 -24.98
CA TYR A 64 -4.44 25.65 -24.05
C TYR A 64 -4.13 25.12 -22.64
N SER A 65 -3.10 24.29 -22.48
CA SER A 65 -2.61 23.86 -21.16
C SER A 65 -1.09 23.71 -21.17
N PRO A 66 -0.33 24.82 -21.22
CA PRO A 66 1.12 24.77 -21.26
C PRO A 66 1.69 24.06 -20.04
N GLY A 67 2.66 23.17 -20.24
CA GLY A 67 3.27 22.41 -19.15
C GLY A 67 2.39 21.30 -18.58
N SER A 68 1.26 20.99 -19.20
CA SER A 68 0.40 19.85 -18.84
C SER A 68 0.42 18.84 -19.99
N PRO A 69 1.24 17.78 -19.92
CA PRO A 69 1.29 16.78 -20.98
C PRO A 69 -0.03 16.01 -21.08
N MET A 70 -0.49 15.76 -22.31
CA MET A 70 -1.59 14.84 -22.61
C MET A 70 -0.98 13.51 -23.02
N PHE A 71 -1.13 12.50 -22.17
CA PHE A 71 -0.67 11.15 -22.50
C PHE A 71 -1.58 10.52 -23.55
N LEU A 72 -0.97 10.11 -24.66
CA LEU A 72 -1.60 9.32 -25.72
C LEU A 72 -1.68 7.85 -25.28
N PRO A 73 -2.43 6.97 -25.96
CA PRO A 73 -2.64 5.59 -25.51
C PRO A 73 -1.36 4.82 -25.17
N ASN A 74 -0.29 5.00 -25.94
CA ASN A 74 0.99 4.33 -25.65
C ASN A 74 1.67 4.88 -24.40
N GLY A 75 1.63 6.20 -24.18
CA GLY A 75 2.18 6.79 -22.96
C GLY A 75 1.34 6.45 -21.73
N ALA A 76 0.02 6.41 -21.86
CA ALA A 76 -0.87 6.02 -20.77
C ALA A 76 -0.63 4.56 -20.32
N LYS A 77 -0.37 3.63 -21.26
CA LYS A 77 0.03 2.25 -20.92
C LYS A 77 1.31 2.21 -20.07
N ILE A 78 2.34 2.98 -20.47
CA ILE A 78 3.59 3.08 -19.70
C ILE A 78 3.31 3.67 -18.32
N PHE A 79 2.62 4.81 -18.27
CA PHE A 79 2.27 5.50 -17.03
C PHE A 79 1.55 4.57 -16.04
N ASN A 80 0.50 3.87 -16.50
CA ASN A 80 -0.27 2.97 -15.64
C ASN A 80 0.58 1.81 -15.12
N ARG A 81 1.47 1.24 -15.95
CA ARG A 81 2.37 0.16 -15.50
C ARG A 81 3.37 0.63 -14.45
N LEU A 82 3.87 1.86 -14.55
CA LEU A 82 4.75 2.44 -13.51
C LEU A 82 4.00 2.59 -12.18
N VAL A 83 2.76 3.09 -12.23
CA VAL A 83 1.90 3.24 -11.04
C VAL A 83 1.52 1.88 -10.45
N GLU A 84 1.10 0.92 -11.29
CA GLU A 84 0.74 -0.43 -10.86
C GLU A 84 1.94 -1.21 -10.29
N PHE A 85 3.14 -1.03 -10.86
CA PHE A 85 4.36 -1.57 -10.28
C PHE A 85 4.54 -1.10 -8.85
N LEU A 86 4.44 0.21 -8.58
CA LEU A 86 4.56 0.72 -7.22
C LEU A 86 3.43 0.26 -6.30
N ARG A 87 2.18 0.19 -6.79
CA ARG A 87 1.05 -0.33 -6.01
C ARG A 87 1.30 -1.76 -5.52
N LYS A 88 1.90 -2.62 -6.35
CA LYS A 88 2.34 -3.96 -5.92
C LYS A 88 3.39 -3.87 -4.81
N GLN A 89 4.35 -2.95 -4.92
CA GLN A 89 5.38 -2.78 -3.90
C GLN A 89 4.82 -2.20 -2.59
N TYR A 90 3.78 -1.38 -2.63
CA TYR A 90 3.14 -0.84 -1.42
C TYR A 90 2.63 -1.92 -0.47
N ILE A 91 2.20 -3.08 -0.99
CA ILE A 91 1.83 -4.24 -0.18
C ILE A 91 3.02 -4.74 0.65
N ARG A 92 4.22 -4.82 0.05
CA ARG A 92 5.45 -5.24 0.72
C ARG A 92 5.92 -4.24 1.77
N TYR A 93 5.85 -2.95 1.46
CA TYR A 93 6.35 -1.88 2.33
C TYR A 93 5.28 -1.33 3.30
N GLY A 94 4.07 -1.89 3.31
CA GLY A 94 2.99 -1.54 4.23
C GLY A 94 2.44 -0.13 4.03
N PHE A 95 2.24 0.29 2.79
CA PHE A 95 1.60 1.55 2.42
C PHE A 95 0.13 1.35 2.05
N ASP A 96 -0.72 2.22 2.60
CA ASP A 96 -2.13 2.32 2.24
C ASP A 96 -2.33 3.47 1.25
N GLU A 97 -2.87 3.17 0.06
CA GLU A 97 -3.17 4.21 -0.93
C GLU A 97 -4.43 5.00 -0.53
N VAL A 98 -4.32 6.32 -0.55
CA VAL A 98 -5.41 7.26 -0.26
C VAL A 98 -5.65 8.17 -1.46
N ILE A 99 -6.86 8.70 -1.58
CA ILE A 99 -7.22 9.67 -2.61
C ILE A 99 -7.69 10.94 -1.92
N THR A 100 -7.03 12.07 -2.21
CA THR A 100 -7.31 13.35 -1.57
C THR A 100 -7.79 14.41 -2.57
N PRO A 101 -8.62 15.38 -2.13
CA PRO A 101 -9.07 16.49 -2.98
C PRO A 101 -7.93 17.23 -3.72
N THR A 102 -8.25 17.78 -4.89
CA THR A 102 -7.30 18.61 -5.67
C THR A 102 -7.37 20.09 -5.29
N ILE A 103 -8.51 20.56 -4.79
CA ILE A 103 -8.78 21.95 -4.44
C ILE A 103 -8.99 22.04 -2.93
N TYR A 104 -8.31 22.98 -2.29
CA TYR A 104 -8.49 23.28 -0.86
C TYR A 104 -8.63 24.78 -0.62
N LYS A 105 -9.28 25.14 0.49
CA LYS A 105 -9.35 26.52 0.98
C LYS A 105 -7.94 27.04 1.27
N LYS A 106 -7.69 28.32 1.00
CA LYS A 106 -6.41 29.00 1.26
C LYS A 106 -5.95 28.87 2.71
N ALA A 107 -6.89 28.82 3.65
CA ALA A 107 -6.63 28.60 5.08
C ALA A 107 -5.81 27.33 5.37
N LEU A 108 -5.95 26.25 4.58
CA LEU A 108 -5.15 25.04 4.75
C LEU A 108 -3.67 25.30 4.43
N TRP A 109 -3.39 26.10 3.39
CA TRP A 109 -2.04 26.45 2.98
C TRP A 109 -1.38 27.39 3.97
N ALA A 110 -2.15 28.30 4.57
CA ALA A 110 -1.70 29.14 5.68
C ALA A 110 -1.39 28.29 6.93
N LYS A 111 -2.31 27.38 7.32
CA LYS A 111 -2.11 26.46 8.45
C LYS A 111 -0.84 25.63 8.25
N SER A 112 -0.62 25.09 7.06
CA SER A 112 0.58 24.29 6.77
C SER A 112 1.88 25.09 6.61
N GLY A 113 1.82 26.43 6.47
CA GLY A 113 3.00 27.27 6.21
C GLY A 113 3.45 27.30 4.75
N HIS A 114 2.76 26.59 3.86
CA HIS A 114 3.07 26.61 2.43
C HIS A 114 2.66 27.92 1.77
N LEU A 115 1.67 28.64 2.29
CA LEU A 115 1.29 29.93 1.72
C LEU A 115 2.46 30.92 1.79
N ASP A 116 3.20 30.95 2.89
CA ASP A 116 4.32 31.90 3.07
C ASP A 116 5.50 31.60 2.15
N ASN A 117 5.69 30.32 1.78
CA ASN A 117 6.88 29.85 1.07
C ASN A 117 6.63 29.48 -0.41
N TYR A 118 5.39 29.14 -0.78
CA TYR A 118 5.02 28.58 -2.09
C TYR A 118 3.90 29.37 -2.80
N ALA A 119 3.39 30.47 -2.23
CA ALA A 119 2.27 31.21 -2.84
C ALA A 119 2.48 31.60 -4.31
N GLU A 120 3.69 32.03 -4.67
CA GLU A 120 4.00 32.44 -6.06
C GLU A 120 3.96 31.26 -7.05
N ASP A 121 4.22 30.05 -6.55
CA ASP A 121 4.25 28.79 -7.30
C ASP A 121 2.93 28.02 -7.24
N MET A 122 1.85 28.62 -6.72
CA MET A 122 0.53 27.98 -6.61
C MET A 122 -0.47 28.56 -7.61
N PHE A 123 -1.37 27.70 -8.11
CA PHE A 123 -2.54 28.14 -8.86
C PHE A 123 -3.70 28.44 -7.90
N THR A 124 -4.27 29.64 -8.04
CA THR A 124 -5.47 30.07 -7.30
C THR A 124 -6.74 29.72 -8.07
N VAL A 125 -7.79 29.35 -7.34
CA VAL A 125 -9.13 29.07 -7.88
C VAL A 125 -10.13 29.98 -7.16
N THR A 126 -10.96 30.68 -7.93
CA THR A 126 -12.02 31.56 -7.43
C THR A 126 -13.38 30.94 -7.73
N SER A 127 -14.24 30.83 -6.70
CA SER A 127 -15.63 30.40 -6.89
C SER A 127 -16.48 31.58 -7.39
N THR A 128 -17.32 31.36 -8.39
CA THR A 128 -18.28 32.37 -8.89
C THR A 128 -19.67 32.22 -8.28
N SER A 129 -19.87 31.26 -7.37
CA SER A 129 -21.18 31.00 -6.78
C SER A 129 -21.43 32.00 -5.64
N PRO A 130 -22.55 32.77 -5.66
CA PRO A 130 -22.89 33.70 -4.59
C PRO A 130 -23.51 32.95 -3.39
N SER A 131 -22.81 31.97 -2.80
CA SER A 131 -23.23 31.37 -1.54
C SER A 131 -22.76 32.23 -0.37
N ARG A 132 -23.67 33.08 0.13
CA ARG A 132 -23.57 33.82 1.40
C ARG A 132 -23.35 32.94 2.65
N ALA A 133 -23.20 31.62 2.50
CA ALA A 133 -23.03 30.67 3.60
C ALA A 133 -21.56 30.39 3.94
N ASP A 134 -20.61 30.82 3.11
CA ASP A 134 -19.17 30.57 3.28
C ASP A 134 -18.36 31.86 3.49
N ALA A 135 -19.02 32.98 3.81
CA ALA A 135 -18.30 34.16 4.30
C ALA A 135 -17.78 33.84 5.71
N THR A 136 -16.47 33.86 5.88
CA THR A 136 -15.87 33.95 7.21
C THR A 136 -16.45 35.16 7.96
N GLU A 137 -16.42 35.16 9.30
CA GLU A 137 -16.96 36.27 10.13
C GLU A 137 -16.42 37.67 9.74
N ASN A 138 -15.35 37.73 8.94
CA ASN A 138 -14.69 38.94 8.45
C ASN A 138 -15.11 39.38 7.03
N GLY A 139 -16.03 38.68 6.35
CA GLY A 139 -16.56 39.10 5.04
C GLY A 139 -15.61 38.93 3.85
N GLU A 140 -14.55 38.12 3.98
CA GLU A 140 -13.67 37.76 2.87
C GLU A 140 -14.26 36.57 2.07
N GLU A 141 -14.23 36.64 0.74
CA GLU A 141 -14.58 35.52 -0.13
C GLU A 141 -13.59 34.36 0.10
N ASP A 142 -14.09 33.12 0.16
CA ASP A 142 -13.23 31.94 0.28
C ASP A 142 -12.34 31.81 -0.98
N GLU A 143 -11.06 32.14 -0.86
CA GLU A 143 -10.05 31.86 -1.87
C GLU A 143 -9.63 30.37 -1.80
N TYR A 144 -9.53 29.71 -2.94
CA TYR A 144 -9.09 28.32 -3.06
C TYR A 144 -7.78 28.23 -3.83
N GLY A 145 -7.08 27.10 -3.68
CA GLY A 145 -5.88 26.80 -4.46
C GLY A 145 -5.86 25.34 -4.90
N LEU A 146 -5.27 25.09 -6.08
CA LEU A 146 -4.89 23.73 -6.47
C LEU A 146 -3.72 23.27 -5.62
N LYS A 147 -3.75 22.02 -5.17
CA LYS A 147 -2.69 21.47 -4.33
C LYS A 147 -1.33 21.40 -5.06
N PRO A 148 -0.25 21.96 -4.49
CA PRO A 148 1.10 21.79 -5.02
C PRO A 148 1.83 20.55 -4.47
N MET A 149 1.25 19.89 -3.47
CA MET A 149 1.73 18.69 -2.77
C MET A 149 0.61 18.04 -1.94
N ASN A 150 0.77 16.77 -1.55
CA ASN A 150 -0.28 16.03 -0.83
C ASN A 150 -0.19 16.11 0.70
N CYS A 151 0.95 16.50 1.28
CA CYS A 151 1.19 16.42 2.73
C CYS A 151 0.09 17.05 3.62
N PRO A 152 -0.47 18.24 3.34
CA PRO A 152 -1.54 18.81 4.17
C PRO A 152 -2.80 17.94 4.16
N GLY A 153 -3.16 17.35 3.02
CA GLY A 153 -4.30 16.43 2.91
C GLY A 153 -4.10 15.17 3.75
N HIS A 154 -2.88 14.62 3.77
CA HIS A 154 -2.57 13.44 4.57
C HIS A 154 -2.56 13.74 6.07
N CYS A 155 -2.16 14.95 6.47
CA CYS A 155 -2.29 15.41 7.86
C CYS A 155 -3.77 15.47 8.30
N LEU A 156 -4.68 15.91 7.42
CA LEU A 156 -6.12 15.89 7.70
C LEU A 156 -6.65 14.46 7.90
N ILE A 157 -6.18 13.50 7.09
CA ILE A 157 -6.54 12.09 7.25
C ILE A 157 -6.01 11.55 8.59
N PHE A 158 -4.77 11.83 8.94
CA PHE A 158 -4.20 11.43 10.22
C PHE A 158 -5.05 11.96 11.39
N ALA A 159 -5.36 13.26 11.37
CA ALA A 159 -6.14 13.96 12.39
C ALA A 159 -7.61 13.51 12.48
N SER A 160 -8.16 12.89 11.44
CA SER A 160 -9.57 12.46 11.41
C SER A 160 -9.92 11.34 12.40
N GLN A 161 -8.91 10.66 12.95
CA GLN A 161 -9.09 9.55 13.89
C GLN A 161 -8.13 9.70 15.06
N ARG A 162 -8.55 9.24 16.24
CA ARG A 162 -7.66 9.12 17.40
C ARG A 162 -6.61 8.05 17.13
N ARG A 163 -5.34 8.35 17.40
CA ARG A 163 -4.22 7.45 17.15
C ARG A 163 -3.58 7.00 18.46
N SER A 164 -3.16 5.75 18.52
CA SER A 164 -2.31 5.17 19.56
C SER A 164 -0.90 4.96 19.02
N TYR A 165 0.11 4.97 19.89
CA TYR A 165 1.48 4.61 19.53
C TYR A 165 1.58 3.22 18.84
N ARG A 166 0.61 2.34 19.09
CA ARG A 166 0.50 1.00 18.49
C ARG A 166 0.06 1.01 17.04
N ASP A 167 -0.61 2.08 16.60
CA ASP A 167 -1.03 2.23 15.21
C ASP A 167 0.13 2.69 14.32
N LEU A 168 1.21 3.22 14.92
CA LEU A 168 2.36 3.76 14.20
C LEU A 168 3.43 2.67 13.96
N PRO A 169 3.99 2.59 12.74
CA PRO A 169 3.95 3.63 11.71
C PRO A 169 2.74 3.50 10.77
N ILE A 170 2.10 4.64 10.49
CA ILE A 170 1.04 4.75 9.47
C ILE A 170 1.68 5.28 8.18
N ARG A 171 1.43 4.64 7.04
CA ARG A 171 2.06 5.01 5.77
C ARG A 171 1.00 5.24 4.70
N TYR A 172 0.82 6.49 4.27
CA TYR A 172 -0.07 6.83 3.18
C TYR A 172 0.69 7.00 1.87
N ALA A 173 0.09 6.54 0.78
CA ALA A 173 0.56 6.81 -0.59
C ALA A 173 -0.54 7.51 -1.41
N ASP A 174 -0.19 8.41 -2.31
CA ASP A 174 -1.18 9.18 -3.08
C ASP A 174 -0.64 9.59 -4.46
N PHE A 175 -1.36 9.18 -5.51
CA PHE A 175 -1.07 9.50 -6.91
C PHE A 175 -1.97 10.61 -7.49
N SER A 176 -2.69 11.34 -6.65
CA SER A 176 -3.53 12.45 -7.09
C SER A 176 -2.71 13.53 -7.82
N PRO A 177 -3.30 14.21 -8.82
CA PRO A 177 -2.58 15.22 -9.60
C PRO A 177 -2.21 16.44 -8.74
N LEU A 178 -0.96 16.87 -8.86
CA LEU A 178 -0.38 18.06 -8.25
C LEU A 178 -0.17 19.16 -9.28
N HIS A 179 -0.25 20.40 -8.83
CA HIS A 179 -0.11 21.58 -9.69
C HIS A 179 0.86 22.61 -9.12
N ARG A 180 1.86 22.99 -9.91
CA ARG A 180 2.82 24.07 -9.59
C ARG A 180 2.87 25.08 -10.71
N ASN A 181 2.82 26.36 -10.39
CA ASN A 181 2.82 27.48 -11.33
C ASN A 181 4.24 27.78 -11.84
N GLU A 182 4.88 26.79 -12.46
CA GLU A 182 6.21 26.91 -13.05
C GLU A 182 6.23 28.02 -14.12
N VAL A 183 7.31 28.79 -14.15
CA VAL A 183 7.52 29.85 -15.14
C VAL A 183 7.56 29.24 -16.53
N SER A 184 6.79 29.79 -17.49
CA SER A 184 6.59 29.19 -18.81
C SER A 184 7.89 28.90 -19.58
N GLY A 185 8.94 29.71 -19.38
CA GLY A 185 10.25 29.53 -20.02
C GLY A 185 11.08 28.36 -19.47
N ALA A 186 10.70 27.79 -18.32
CA ALA A 186 11.38 26.67 -17.69
C ALA A 186 10.74 25.30 -18.04
N LEU A 187 9.56 25.29 -18.66
CA LEU A 187 8.84 24.07 -19.03
C LEU A 187 9.62 23.28 -20.09
N SER A 188 9.73 21.97 -19.90
CA SER A 188 10.51 21.12 -20.80
C SER A 188 9.96 19.69 -20.85
N GLY A 189 9.19 19.40 -21.90
CA GLY A 189 8.64 18.08 -22.19
C GLY A 189 7.94 17.48 -20.96
N LEU A 190 8.48 16.37 -20.46
CA LEU A 190 8.01 15.70 -19.24
C LEU A 190 8.90 15.95 -18.01
N THR A 191 10.09 16.54 -18.19
CA THR A 191 11.05 16.78 -17.09
C THR A 191 10.66 17.92 -16.15
N ARG A 192 9.99 18.95 -16.68
CA ARG A 192 9.49 20.11 -15.92
C ARG A 192 8.12 20.53 -16.45
N VAL A 193 7.10 20.30 -15.63
CA VAL A 193 5.68 20.40 -15.96
C VAL A 193 4.93 21.14 -14.86
N ARG A 194 3.76 21.69 -15.19
CA ARG A 194 2.86 22.36 -14.24
C ARG A 194 1.90 21.41 -13.56
N ARG A 195 1.49 20.34 -14.26
CA ARG A 195 0.67 19.26 -13.72
C ARG A 195 1.49 17.98 -13.72
N PHE A 196 1.54 17.30 -12.58
CA PHE A 196 2.30 16.05 -12.44
C PHE A 196 1.65 15.11 -11.41
N HIS A 197 2.04 13.84 -11.45
CA HIS A 197 1.66 12.85 -10.45
C HIS A 197 2.94 12.37 -9.79
N GLN A 198 3.02 12.54 -8.48
CA GLN A 198 4.15 12.05 -7.69
C GLN A 198 3.75 10.75 -7.02
N ASP A 199 4.68 9.82 -6.84
CA ASP A 199 4.48 8.64 -6.00
C ASP A 199 4.61 8.99 -4.51
N ASP A 200 3.83 9.98 -4.11
CA ASP A 200 3.99 10.70 -2.87
C ASP A 200 3.63 9.79 -1.69
N GLY A 201 4.57 9.62 -0.76
CA GLY A 201 4.42 8.81 0.43
C GLY A 201 4.63 9.63 1.70
N HIS A 202 3.74 9.47 2.68
CA HIS A 202 3.82 10.13 3.97
C HIS A 202 3.73 9.10 5.09
N ILE A 203 4.84 8.97 5.85
CA ILE A 203 4.94 8.03 6.96
C ILE A 203 4.84 8.81 8.26
N PHE A 204 3.79 8.57 9.03
CA PHE A 204 3.64 9.07 10.40
C PHE A 204 4.20 8.01 11.35
N CYS A 205 5.33 8.30 11.97
CA CYS A 205 6.04 7.36 12.82
C CYS A 205 6.43 7.97 14.17
N ARG A 206 6.76 7.09 15.12
CA ARG A 206 7.31 7.47 16.42
C ARG A 206 8.76 7.92 16.23
N PRO A 207 9.32 8.81 17.05
CA PRO A 207 10.71 9.24 16.92
C PRO A 207 11.72 8.07 16.94
N SER A 208 11.43 7.00 17.69
CA SER A 208 12.25 5.78 17.76
C SER A 208 12.23 4.93 16.47
N GLN A 209 11.26 5.14 15.57
CA GLN A 209 11.09 4.38 14.33
C GLN A 209 11.77 5.03 13.12
N ILE A 210 12.26 6.27 13.23
CA ILE A 210 12.80 7.05 12.11
C ILE A 210 13.86 6.28 11.30
N GLU A 211 14.85 5.69 11.98
CA GLU A 211 15.96 5.01 11.31
C GLU A 211 15.53 3.75 10.54
N GLU A 212 14.56 3.02 11.08
CA GLU A 212 13.97 1.84 10.42
C GLU A 212 13.18 2.26 9.17
N GLU A 213 12.36 3.31 9.26
CA GLU A 213 11.55 3.80 8.14
C GLU A 213 12.42 4.39 7.01
N ILE A 214 13.51 5.08 7.35
CA ILE A 214 14.48 5.54 6.35
C ILE A 214 15.14 4.33 5.65
N ARG A 215 15.57 3.33 6.41
CA ARG A 215 16.18 2.11 5.85
C ARG A 215 15.24 1.38 4.91
N ASN A 216 13.99 1.18 5.32
CA ASN A 216 12.95 0.55 4.49
C ASN A 216 12.70 1.35 3.20
N THR A 217 12.72 2.68 3.28
CA THR A 217 12.54 3.53 2.10
C THR A 217 13.75 3.48 1.16
N LEU A 218 14.98 3.43 1.69
CA LEU A 218 16.20 3.23 0.88
C LEU A 218 16.19 1.86 0.17
N ASP A 219 15.74 0.79 0.85
CA ASP A 219 15.55 -0.52 0.21
C ASP A 219 14.53 -0.45 -0.93
N PHE A 220 13.42 0.26 -0.71
CA PHE A 220 12.40 0.45 -1.73
C PHE A 220 12.96 1.16 -2.97
N VAL A 221 13.75 2.22 -2.78
CA VAL A 221 14.46 2.90 -3.90
C VAL A 221 15.39 1.93 -4.62
N ARG A 222 16.20 1.17 -3.88
CA ARG A 222 17.14 0.19 -4.45
C ARG A 222 16.44 -0.85 -5.31
N VAL A 223 15.40 -1.50 -4.79
CA VAL A 223 14.62 -2.53 -5.51
C VAL A 223 14.02 -1.94 -6.78
N THR A 224 13.42 -0.76 -6.66
CA THR A 224 12.78 -0.07 -7.79
C THR A 224 13.79 0.26 -8.89
N TYR A 225 14.94 0.83 -8.53
CA TYR A 225 15.94 1.26 -9.51
C TYR A 225 16.63 0.08 -10.18
N LYS A 226 16.80 -1.04 -9.45
CA LYS A 226 17.28 -2.31 -10.00
C LYS A 226 16.34 -2.85 -11.08
N VAL A 227 15.02 -2.87 -10.83
CA VAL A 227 14.02 -3.31 -11.83
C VAL A 227 14.06 -2.42 -13.08
N PHE A 228 14.18 -1.11 -12.89
CA PHE A 228 14.30 -0.15 -14.00
C PHE A 228 15.68 -0.10 -14.65
N LYS A 229 16.67 -0.81 -14.11
CA LYS A 229 18.08 -0.77 -14.54
C LYS A 229 18.69 0.64 -14.51
N LEU A 230 18.25 1.46 -13.56
CA LEU A 230 18.75 2.80 -13.32
C LEU A 230 19.93 2.75 -12.35
N GLY A 231 21.07 3.28 -12.75
CA GLY A 231 22.27 3.38 -11.93
C GLY A 231 23.55 3.55 -12.75
N PRO A 232 24.67 3.97 -12.11
CA PRO A 232 24.82 4.27 -10.68
C PRO A 232 24.09 5.56 -10.26
N TYR A 233 23.66 5.64 -8.99
CA TYR A 233 23.12 6.84 -8.37
C TYR A 233 23.91 7.19 -7.11
N ARG A 234 23.92 8.48 -6.75
CA ARG A 234 24.55 8.96 -5.51
C ARG A 234 23.48 9.38 -4.50
N LEU A 235 23.78 9.18 -3.22
CA LEU A 235 22.99 9.70 -2.11
C LEU A 235 23.60 11.02 -1.64
N ALA A 236 22.78 12.01 -1.34
CA ALA A 236 23.22 13.28 -0.77
C ALA A 236 22.35 13.69 0.42
N LEU A 237 22.98 14.00 1.56
CA LEU A 237 22.31 14.60 2.70
C LEU A 237 22.26 16.11 2.53
N SER A 238 21.06 16.64 2.33
CA SER A 238 20.80 18.07 2.21
C SER A 238 20.41 18.65 3.56
N THR A 239 21.26 19.54 4.06
CA THR A 239 21.27 20.08 5.44
C THR A 239 20.56 21.44 5.54
N ARG A 240 20.35 21.92 6.77
CA ARG A 240 19.62 23.14 7.12
C ARG A 240 20.06 24.36 6.29
N PRO A 241 19.11 25.05 5.61
CA PRO A 241 19.38 26.34 4.96
C PRO A 241 19.86 27.41 5.95
N ALA A 242 20.75 28.29 5.52
CA ALA A 242 21.30 29.35 6.37
C ALA A 242 20.27 30.46 6.68
N ASP A 243 19.41 30.79 5.71
CA ASP A 243 18.68 32.06 5.71
C ASP A 243 17.19 31.92 6.04
N HIS A 244 16.61 30.72 5.87
CA HIS A 244 15.17 30.48 6.02
C HIS A 244 14.89 29.02 6.37
N PHE A 245 14.54 28.75 7.63
CA PHE A 245 14.02 27.46 8.08
C PHE A 245 13.02 27.65 9.22
N ILE A 246 12.14 26.67 9.39
CA ILE A 246 11.13 26.64 10.46
C ILE A 246 11.57 25.62 11.52
N GLY A 247 11.36 25.95 12.79
CA GLY A 247 11.67 25.08 13.92
C GLY A 247 12.89 25.50 14.75
N SER A 248 13.16 24.75 15.81
CA SER A 248 14.31 24.98 16.68
C SER A 248 15.60 24.41 16.07
N ALA A 249 16.75 25.01 16.39
CA ALA A 249 18.05 24.47 15.98
C ALA A 249 18.24 23.02 16.47
N GLN A 250 17.78 22.71 17.68
CA GLN A 250 17.87 21.38 18.28
C GLN A 250 17.04 20.33 17.53
N ASP A 251 15.82 20.67 17.06
CA ASP A 251 15.01 19.76 16.25
C ASP A 251 15.73 19.41 14.93
N TRP A 252 16.39 20.40 14.32
CA TRP A 252 17.18 20.23 13.10
C TRP A 252 18.42 19.37 13.33
N ASP A 253 19.18 19.64 14.39
CA ASP A 253 20.37 18.85 14.71
C ASP A 253 20.00 17.37 14.98
N ARG A 254 18.85 17.12 15.61
CA ARG A 254 18.30 15.76 15.77
C ARG A 254 17.91 15.13 14.43
N ALA A 255 17.25 15.90 13.56
CA ALA A 255 16.81 15.44 12.24
C ALA A 255 17.98 15.05 11.34
N GLU A 256 18.98 15.93 11.24
CA GLU A 256 20.21 15.70 10.47
C GLU A 256 21.00 14.53 11.04
N GLY A 257 21.11 14.44 12.36
CA GLY A 257 21.75 13.32 13.04
C GLY A 257 21.07 11.98 12.73
N ALA A 258 19.73 11.93 12.70
CA ALA A 258 18.99 10.71 12.38
C ALA A 258 19.20 10.27 10.92
N LEU A 259 19.10 11.21 9.96
CA LEU A 259 19.35 10.89 8.55
C LEU A 259 20.81 10.46 8.32
N LYS A 260 21.77 11.12 8.97
CA LYS A 260 23.18 10.77 8.89
C LYS A 260 23.45 9.36 9.42
N ARG A 261 22.90 8.99 10.59
CA ARG A 261 23.04 7.62 11.13
C ARG A 261 22.41 6.58 10.21
N ALA A 262 21.25 6.88 9.63
CA ALA A 262 20.60 5.97 8.69
C ALA A 262 21.42 5.78 7.39
N LEU A 263 22.02 6.85 6.86
CA LEU A 263 22.93 6.81 5.71
C LEU A 263 24.21 6.04 6.04
N ASP A 264 24.85 6.33 7.17
CA ASP A 264 26.05 5.63 7.64
C ASP A 264 25.79 4.12 7.80
N ALA A 265 24.63 3.75 8.35
CA ALA A 265 24.22 2.35 8.52
C ALA A 265 23.83 1.64 7.21
N SER A 266 23.54 2.38 6.13
CA SER A 266 23.17 1.79 4.84
C SER A 266 24.34 1.13 4.11
N GLY A 267 25.58 1.51 4.46
CA GLY A 267 26.79 1.06 3.77
C GLY A 267 26.97 1.61 2.35
N LEU A 268 26.10 2.54 1.91
CA LEU A 268 26.17 3.18 0.60
C LEU A 268 27.04 4.46 0.67
N GLU A 269 27.74 4.77 -0.41
CA GLU A 269 28.46 6.04 -0.52
C GLU A 269 27.46 7.21 -0.59
N TRP A 270 27.68 8.21 0.27
CA TRP A 270 26.83 9.39 0.36
C TRP A 270 27.66 10.67 0.57
N GLY A 271 27.16 11.79 0.07
CA GLY A 271 27.80 13.12 0.20
C GLY A 271 26.90 14.13 0.93
N ILE A 272 27.42 15.33 1.20
CA ILE A 272 26.66 16.41 1.82
C ILE A 272 26.37 17.52 0.80
N ASN A 273 25.12 17.97 0.73
CA ASN A 273 24.72 19.21 0.07
C ASN A 273 24.43 20.25 1.16
N GLN A 274 25.36 21.17 1.39
CA GLN A 274 25.19 22.17 2.46
C GLN A 274 24.07 23.17 2.14
N GLY A 275 23.13 23.33 3.06
CA GLY A 275 22.07 24.34 2.97
C GLY A 275 20.94 24.06 1.97
N ASP A 276 20.89 22.87 1.36
CA ASP A 276 19.88 22.51 0.35
C ASP A 276 18.64 21.80 0.92
N GLY A 277 18.53 21.63 2.24
CA GLY A 277 17.35 21.07 2.90
C GLY A 277 16.09 21.92 2.62
N ALA A 278 14.89 21.34 2.73
CA ALA A 278 13.69 22.19 2.60
C ALA A 278 13.47 23.01 3.88
N PHE A 279 12.64 24.05 3.78
CA PHE A 279 12.38 24.96 4.89
C PHE A 279 11.85 24.28 6.18
N TYR A 280 11.31 23.06 6.09
CA TYR A 280 10.75 22.30 7.23
C TYR A 280 11.60 21.13 7.71
N GLY A 281 12.69 20.78 7.02
CA GLY A 281 13.56 19.70 7.48
C GLY A 281 14.59 19.19 6.46
N PRO A 282 15.60 18.44 6.93
CA PRO A 282 16.64 17.87 6.08
C PRO A 282 16.11 16.72 5.21
N LYS A 283 16.81 16.42 4.13
CA LYS A 283 16.40 15.40 3.15
C LYS A 283 17.60 14.59 2.63
N ILE A 284 17.34 13.34 2.27
CA ILE A 284 18.23 12.49 1.50
C ILE A 284 17.78 12.58 0.05
N ASP A 285 18.62 13.18 -0.80
CA ASP A 285 18.39 13.25 -2.23
C ASP A 285 19.06 12.06 -2.91
N ILE A 286 18.32 11.39 -3.79
CA ILE A 286 18.83 10.34 -4.66
C ILE A 286 19.00 10.95 -6.05
N ILE A 287 20.25 10.99 -6.50
CA ILE A 287 20.64 11.74 -7.68
C ILE A 287 21.12 10.75 -8.74
N LEU A 288 20.35 10.69 -9.83
CA LEU A 288 20.66 9.91 -11.02
C LEU A 288 21.36 10.78 -12.04
N ARG A 289 22.35 10.20 -12.72
CA ARG A 289 23.01 10.83 -13.85
C ARG A 289 22.47 10.24 -15.15
N ASP A 290 22.00 11.08 -16.05
CA ASP A 290 21.54 10.65 -17.37
C ASP A 290 22.72 10.35 -18.33
N SER A 291 22.40 9.90 -19.55
CA SER A 291 23.40 9.57 -20.58
C SER A 291 24.23 10.77 -21.04
N ASP A 292 23.71 11.99 -20.85
CA ASP A 292 24.37 13.24 -21.21
C ASP A 292 25.20 13.81 -20.06
N GLY A 293 25.22 13.09 -18.93
CA GLY A 293 25.97 13.42 -17.74
C GLY A 293 25.29 14.44 -16.84
N LYS A 294 24.04 14.82 -17.11
CA LYS A 294 23.27 15.74 -16.27
C LYS A 294 22.69 14.98 -15.07
N GLU A 295 22.77 15.62 -13.92
CA GLU A 295 22.23 15.11 -12.67
C GLU A 295 20.76 15.48 -12.51
N HIS A 296 19.95 14.51 -12.09
CA HIS A 296 18.54 14.66 -11.80
C HIS A 296 18.27 14.10 -10.42
N GLN A 297 17.64 14.91 -9.56
CA GLN A 297 17.03 14.39 -8.34
C GLN A 297 15.76 13.64 -8.72
N THR A 298 15.73 12.35 -8.40
CA THR A 298 14.64 11.45 -8.79
C THR A 298 13.86 10.94 -7.59
N ALA A 299 14.54 10.49 -6.54
CA ALA A 299 13.91 10.12 -5.28
C ALA A 299 14.33 11.07 -4.15
N THR A 300 13.51 11.13 -3.11
CA THR A 300 13.77 11.91 -1.91
C THR A 300 13.20 11.22 -0.68
N ILE A 301 13.89 11.38 0.44
CA ILE A 301 13.43 10.99 1.78
C ILE A 301 13.63 12.20 2.68
N GLN A 302 12.57 12.81 3.16
CA GLN A 302 12.62 14.06 3.89
C GLN A 302 11.96 13.92 5.26
N LEU A 303 12.65 14.39 6.29
CA LEU A 303 12.21 14.27 7.67
C LEU A 303 11.62 15.61 8.15
N ASP A 304 10.35 15.61 8.54
CA ASP A 304 9.58 16.80 8.92
C ASP A 304 9.06 16.68 10.37
N PHE A 305 9.51 17.62 11.21
CA PHE A 305 9.04 17.78 12.59
C PHE A 305 8.08 18.97 12.77
N GLN A 306 7.90 19.79 11.74
CA GLN A 306 7.16 21.04 11.78
C GLN A 306 5.71 20.86 11.36
N LEU A 307 5.45 20.18 10.24
CA LEU A 307 4.10 20.05 9.73
C LEU A 307 3.16 19.32 10.71
N PRO A 308 3.56 18.22 11.38
CA PRO A 308 2.75 17.62 12.44
C PRO A 308 2.39 18.59 13.57
N LYS A 309 3.35 19.44 14.00
CA LYS A 309 3.11 20.45 15.04
C LYS A 309 2.11 21.51 14.57
N ARG A 310 2.23 22.01 13.33
CA ARG A 310 1.30 23.02 12.76
C ARG A 310 -0.12 22.48 12.59
N PHE A 311 -0.26 21.18 12.40
CA PHE A 311 -1.55 20.50 12.35
C PHE A 311 -2.06 20.05 13.70
N GLU A 312 -1.27 20.23 14.77
CA GLU A 312 -1.57 19.75 16.13
C GLU A 312 -1.85 18.24 16.11
N LEU A 313 -1.06 17.49 15.33
CA LEU A 313 -1.19 16.04 15.24
C LEU A 313 -0.67 15.41 16.53
N GLU A 314 -1.42 14.45 17.03
CA GLU A 314 -1.06 13.71 18.25
C GLU A 314 -1.44 12.23 18.15
N TYR A 315 -0.68 11.40 18.87
CA TYR A 315 -1.03 10.03 19.21
C TYR A 315 -0.86 9.82 20.71
N GLN A 316 -1.64 8.91 21.28
CA GLN A 316 -1.56 8.58 22.71
C GLN A 316 -0.46 7.56 22.98
N ALA A 317 0.42 7.85 23.94
CA ALA A 317 1.55 6.99 24.30
C ALA A 317 1.87 7.01 25.80
N PRO A 318 2.39 5.89 26.36
CA PRO A 318 2.94 5.87 27.70
C PRO A 318 4.28 6.63 27.76
N ALA A 319 4.62 7.17 28.94
CA ALA A 319 5.84 7.94 29.16
C ALA A 319 6.06 9.05 28.09
N PRO A 320 5.09 9.96 27.89
CA PRO A 320 5.06 10.88 26.74
C PRO A 320 6.33 11.74 26.59
N GLU A 321 6.94 12.16 27.71
CA GLU A 321 8.19 12.92 27.70
C GLU A 321 9.38 12.17 27.08
N LEU A 322 9.47 10.85 27.32
CA LEU A 322 10.53 9.99 26.80
C LEU A 322 10.21 9.55 25.37
N GLU A 323 8.96 9.19 25.12
CA GLU A 323 8.46 8.84 23.78
C GLU A 323 8.73 9.98 22.78
N GLN A 324 8.52 11.24 23.17
CA GLN A 324 8.79 12.41 22.33
C GLN A 324 10.27 12.56 21.96
N LYS A 325 11.18 12.02 22.78
CA LYS A 325 12.63 11.96 22.52
C LYS A 325 13.05 10.72 21.74
N GLY A 326 12.16 9.73 21.58
CA GLY A 326 12.48 8.42 21.02
C GLY A 326 13.21 7.50 22.00
N GLU A 327 13.14 7.79 23.29
CA GLU A 327 13.76 7.00 24.35
C GLU A 327 12.75 5.97 24.89
N VAL A 328 13.26 4.80 25.30
CA VAL A 328 12.45 3.73 25.89
C VAL A 328 12.77 3.59 27.38
N THR A 329 11.75 3.29 28.19
CA THR A 329 11.92 3.03 29.63
C THR A 329 11.20 1.75 30.05
N THR A 330 11.73 1.10 31.07
CA THR A 330 11.10 -0.04 31.75
C THR A 330 10.55 0.34 33.13
N ASP A 331 10.66 1.61 33.53
CA ASP A 331 10.16 2.10 34.82
C ASP A 331 8.63 2.11 34.82
N ALA A 332 8.03 1.29 35.70
CA ALA A 332 6.59 1.15 35.83
C ALA A 332 5.88 2.46 36.20
N ALA A 333 6.53 3.35 36.97
CA ALA A 333 5.95 4.63 37.36
C ALA A 333 5.81 5.58 36.15
N ARG A 334 6.83 5.61 35.28
CA ARG A 334 6.82 6.40 34.03
C ARG A 334 5.89 5.81 32.98
N LEU A 335 5.79 4.48 32.89
CA LEU A 335 4.90 3.80 31.95
C LEU A 335 3.41 3.88 32.35
N ALA A 336 3.10 4.17 33.61
CA ALA A 336 1.73 4.39 34.07
C ALA A 336 1.17 5.74 33.59
N GLU A 337 2.03 6.71 33.28
CA GLU A 337 1.63 7.99 32.70
C GLU A 337 1.40 7.83 31.19
N SER A 338 0.23 8.24 30.69
CA SER A 338 -0.09 8.25 29.26
C SER A 338 -0.53 9.65 28.86
N GLY A 339 -0.07 10.10 27.70
CA GLY A 339 -0.42 11.41 27.17
C GLY A 339 -0.23 11.53 25.67
N PRO A 340 -0.62 12.68 25.10
CA PRO A 340 -0.44 12.98 23.69
C PRO A 340 1.04 13.22 23.36
N VAL A 341 1.48 12.70 22.22
CA VAL A 341 2.81 12.91 21.65
C VAL A 341 2.66 13.26 20.18
N THR A 342 3.47 14.20 19.68
CA THR A 342 3.43 14.58 18.25
C THR A 342 4.20 13.56 17.40
N PRO A 343 3.61 13.00 16.33
CA PRO A 343 4.31 12.08 15.44
C PRO A 343 5.36 12.81 14.60
N VAL A 344 6.31 12.04 14.08
CA VAL A 344 7.28 12.50 13.09
C VAL A 344 6.78 12.12 11.71
N LEU A 345 6.89 13.05 10.76
CA LEU A 345 6.45 12.83 9.39
C LEU A 345 7.67 12.61 8.49
N ILE A 346 7.69 11.52 7.75
CA ILE A 346 8.67 11.28 6.67
C ILE A 346 7.94 11.41 5.34
N HIS A 347 8.35 12.38 4.54
CA HIS A 347 7.94 12.52 3.15
C HIS A 347 8.87 11.68 2.29
N ARG A 348 8.32 10.94 1.33
CA ARG A 348 9.14 10.20 0.39
C ARG A 348 8.54 10.20 -1.00
N ALA A 349 9.43 10.08 -1.98
CA ALA A 349 9.12 9.71 -3.35
C ALA A 349 10.22 8.78 -3.85
N VAL A 350 9.84 7.69 -4.51
CA VAL A 350 10.75 6.68 -5.07
C VAL A 350 10.99 6.95 -6.56
N LEU A 351 9.95 7.27 -7.30
CA LEU A 351 10.05 7.67 -8.71
C LEU A 351 10.26 9.18 -8.85
N GLY A 352 9.75 9.95 -7.89
CA GLY A 352 9.52 11.38 -8.06
C GLY A 352 8.22 11.58 -8.84
N SER A 353 8.19 12.55 -9.76
CA SER A 353 7.05 12.60 -10.67
C SER A 353 7.14 11.47 -11.71
N VAL A 354 6.01 10.80 -11.94
CA VAL A 354 5.89 9.74 -12.96
C VAL A 354 6.25 10.30 -14.33
N GLU A 355 5.89 11.56 -14.63
CA GLU A 355 6.26 12.27 -15.84
C GLU A 355 7.79 12.37 -16.00
N ARG A 356 8.50 12.85 -14.96
CA ARG A 356 9.95 13.05 -15.03
C ARG A 356 10.67 11.71 -15.14
N LEU A 357 10.26 10.71 -14.35
CA LEU A 357 10.84 9.38 -14.47
C LEU A 357 10.61 8.82 -15.87
N MET A 358 9.42 8.95 -16.42
CA MET A 358 9.13 8.48 -17.78
C MET A 358 10.04 9.17 -18.81
N ALA A 359 10.32 10.48 -18.65
CA ALA A 359 11.31 11.18 -19.48
C ALA A 359 12.69 10.49 -19.42
N LEU A 360 13.18 10.26 -18.20
CA LEU A 360 14.47 9.62 -17.97
C LEU A 360 14.51 8.19 -18.52
N LEU A 361 13.42 7.43 -18.42
CA LEU A 361 13.33 6.08 -18.98
C LEU A 361 13.31 6.09 -20.51
N ILE A 362 12.63 7.06 -21.15
CA ILE A 362 12.66 7.22 -22.61
C ILE A 362 14.11 7.41 -23.08
N GLU A 363 14.87 8.25 -22.39
CA GLU A 363 16.26 8.58 -22.72
C GLU A 363 17.20 7.42 -22.39
N HIS A 364 17.09 6.85 -21.20
CA HIS A 364 17.87 5.70 -20.74
C HIS A 364 17.76 4.50 -21.69
N TYR A 365 16.53 4.16 -22.10
CA TYR A 365 16.30 3.08 -23.06
C TYR A 365 16.46 3.51 -24.52
N ASN A 366 16.70 4.79 -24.79
CA ASN A 366 16.71 5.37 -26.14
C ASN A 366 15.47 4.91 -26.95
N GLY A 367 14.31 4.94 -26.30
CA GLY A 367 13.02 4.48 -26.82
C GLY A 367 12.85 2.96 -26.99
N LYS A 368 13.82 2.12 -26.56
CA LYS A 368 13.76 0.66 -26.66
C LYS A 368 13.40 0.02 -25.31
N TRP A 369 12.11 -0.05 -25.05
CA TRP A 369 11.56 -0.46 -23.77
C TRP A 369 11.86 -1.93 -23.40
N PRO A 370 12.05 -2.24 -22.11
CA PRO A 370 11.95 -3.61 -21.62
C PRO A 370 10.52 -4.14 -21.87
N PHE A 371 10.37 -5.46 -22.03
CA PHE A 371 9.13 -6.04 -22.54
C PHE A 371 7.90 -5.72 -21.68
N TRP A 372 8.04 -5.73 -20.35
CA TRP A 372 6.94 -5.42 -19.44
C TRP A 372 6.44 -3.98 -19.56
N LEU A 373 7.34 -3.03 -19.84
CA LEU A 373 7.01 -1.61 -19.92
C LEU A 373 6.58 -1.20 -21.34
N ASN A 374 7.06 -1.90 -22.38
CA ASN A 374 6.81 -1.58 -23.79
C ASN A 374 5.31 -1.42 -24.10
N PRO A 375 4.81 -0.26 -24.57
CA PRO A 375 3.38 -0.07 -24.85
C PRO A 375 2.87 -0.86 -26.08
N ARG A 376 3.79 -1.39 -26.89
CA ARG A 376 3.56 -2.17 -28.10
C ARG A 376 4.15 -3.57 -27.91
N GLN A 377 3.52 -4.41 -27.09
CA GLN A 377 4.08 -5.72 -26.74
C GLN A 377 3.91 -6.74 -27.85
N VAL A 378 2.71 -6.88 -28.41
CA VAL A 378 2.42 -7.91 -29.42
C VAL A 378 1.75 -7.28 -30.64
N MET A 379 2.26 -7.61 -31.82
CA MET A 379 1.62 -7.32 -33.11
C MET A 379 1.26 -8.64 -33.80
N ILE A 380 -0.02 -8.83 -34.11
CA ILE A 380 -0.51 -9.97 -34.90
C ILE A 380 -0.72 -9.53 -36.35
N LEU A 381 -0.02 -10.17 -37.27
CA LEU A 381 -0.06 -9.90 -38.69
C LEU A 381 -0.80 -11.02 -39.41
N VAL A 382 -1.85 -10.67 -40.16
CA VAL A 382 -2.53 -11.65 -41.03
C VAL A 382 -1.93 -11.65 -42.43
N VAL A 383 -1.76 -12.85 -42.99
CA VAL A 383 -1.21 -13.05 -44.34
C VAL A 383 -2.26 -12.72 -45.41
N ASN A 384 -3.54 -12.97 -45.14
CA ASN A 384 -4.67 -12.64 -45.99
C ASN A 384 -5.91 -12.31 -45.15
N ASP A 385 -6.96 -11.81 -45.79
CA ASP A 385 -8.22 -11.36 -45.19
C ASP A 385 -9.33 -12.43 -45.21
N SER A 386 -8.98 -13.70 -45.39
CA SER A 386 -9.97 -14.78 -45.30
C SER A 386 -10.53 -14.86 -43.88
N GLU A 387 -11.84 -15.12 -43.77
CA GLU A 387 -12.56 -15.16 -42.49
C GLU A 387 -11.92 -16.12 -41.47
N PRO A 388 -11.45 -17.33 -41.84
CA PRO A 388 -10.77 -18.21 -40.88
C PRO A 388 -9.48 -17.62 -40.30
N VAL A 389 -8.70 -16.90 -41.13
CA VAL A 389 -7.44 -16.27 -40.69
C VAL A 389 -7.71 -15.11 -39.74
N LEU A 390 -8.71 -14.28 -40.06
CA LEU A 390 -9.13 -13.20 -39.17
C LEU A 390 -9.66 -13.76 -37.85
N ASP A 391 -10.49 -14.80 -37.89
CA ASP A 391 -11.07 -15.42 -36.68
C ASP A 391 -9.99 -15.97 -35.74
N LEU A 392 -8.96 -16.65 -36.27
CA LEU A 392 -7.83 -17.12 -35.46
C LEU A 392 -7.01 -15.95 -34.88
N ALA A 393 -6.78 -14.89 -35.66
CA ALA A 393 -6.06 -13.71 -35.18
C ALA A 393 -6.80 -12.99 -34.05
N TYR A 394 -8.11 -12.78 -34.20
CA TYR A 394 -8.97 -12.16 -33.19
C TYR A 394 -9.12 -13.05 -31.95
N THR A 395 -9.25 -14.37 -32.12
CA THR A 395 -9.27 -15.34 -31.01
C THR A 395 -7.95 -15.32 -30.23
N THR A 396 -6.81 -15.30 -30.94
CA THR A 396 -5.49 -15.17 -30.31
C THR A 396 -5.38 -13.87 -29.54
N ARG A 397 -5.79 -12.73 -30.11
CA ARG A 397 -5.79 -11.45 -29.40
C ARG A 397 -6.65 -11.50 -28.14
N ASN A 398 -7.89 -11.98 -28.24
CA ASN A 398 -8.80 -12.03 -27.10
C ASN A 398 -8.24 -12.92 -25.98
N LEU A 399 -7.67 -14.08 -26.32
CA LEU A 399 -6.96 -14.93 -25.36
C LEU A 399 -5.81 -14.19 -24.69
N LEU A 400 -4.96 -13.54 -25.49
CA LEU A 400 -3.82 -12.78 -24.97
C LEU A 400 -4.26 -11.62 -24.08
N LEU A 401 -5.40 -10.97 -24.36
CA LEU A 401 -6.02 -9.94 -23.54
C LEU A 401 -6.78 -10.50 -22.32
N GLY A 402 -6.95 -11.82 -22.21
CA GLY A 402 -7.68 -12.45 -21.10
C GLY A 402 -9.21 -12.31 -21.21
N ILE A 403 -9.71 -12.08 -22.42
CA ILE A 403 -11.13 -12.02 -22.75
C ILE A 403 -11.54 -13.42 -23.20
N SER A 404 -12.10 -14.22 -22.28
CA SER A 404 -12.66 -15.53 -22.61
C SER A 404 -13.92 -15.36 -23.47
N GLY A 405 -13.91 -15.87 -24.70
CA GLY A 405 -15.12 -15.98 -25.54
C GLY A 405 -14.96 -15.44 -26.96
N SER A 406 -14.92 -16.36 -27.91
CA SER A 406 -15.31 -16.09 -29.30
C SER A 406 -16.83 -15.84 -29.31
N LYS A 407 -17.26 -14.62 -29.66
CA LYS A 407 -18.61 -14.28 -30.13
C LYS A 407 -19.84 -14.68 -29.26
N SER A 408 -19.71 -15.19 -28.03
CA SER A 408 -20.85 -15.65 -27.21
C SER A 408 -21.14 -14.73 -26.02
N SER A 409 -22.21 -13.94 -26.13
CA SER A 409 -23.30 -13.72 -25.13
C SER A 409 -23.04 -13.70 -23.60
N ASP A 410 -21.82 -13.55 -23.11
CA ASP A 410 -21.52 -13.41 -21.69
C ASP A 410 -21.33 -11.90 -21.39
N ASP A 411 -22.43 -11.19 -21.13
CA ASP A 411 -22.48 -9.76 -20.79
C ASP A 411 -21.86 -9.43 -19.40
N GLY A 412 -21.10 -10.37 -18.83
CA GLY A 412 -20.41 -10.22 -17.56
C GLY A 412 -19.14 -9.34 -17.66
N PRO A 413 -18.70 -8.73 -16.54
CA PRO A 413 -17.46 -7.99 -16.51
C PRO A 413 -16.25 -8.88 -16.85
N VAL A 414 -15.26 -8.31 -17.54
CA VAL A 414 -14.02 -9.03 -17.88
C VAL A 414 -13.31 -9.44 -16.59
N SER A 415 -13.26 -10.74 -16.32
CA SER A 415 -12.78 -11.30 -15.05
C SER A 415 -11.30 -11.72 -15.07
N ASN A 416 -10.72 -11.92 -16.26
CA ASN A 416 -9.37 -12.47 -16.43
C ASN A 416 -8.45 -11.59 -17.30
N ALA A 417 -8.75 -10.28 -17.41
CA ALA A 417 -7.99 -9.37 -18.27
C ALA A 417 -6.48 -9.46 -17.99
N THR A 418 -5.68 -9.61 -19.05
CA THR A 418 -4.23 -9.47 -18.95
C THR A 418 -3.84 -8.01 -19.15
N GLN A 419 -2.67 -7.63 -18.65
CA GLN A 419 -2.08 -6.31 -18.92
C GLN A 419 -1.26 -6.27 -20.23
N ILE A 420 -1.42 -7.30 -21.08
CA ILE A 420 -0.67 -7.44 -22.34
C ILE A 420 -1.29 -6.54 -23.41
N SER A 421 -0.47 -5.71 -24.04
CA SER A 421 -0.91 -4.90 -25.19
C SER A 421 -0.77 -5.68 -26.50
N VAL A 422 -1.89 -5.85 -27.20
CA VAL A 422 -1.96 -6.62 -28.45
C VAL A 422 -2.66 -5.81 -29.53
N ASP A 423 -1.98 -5.61 -30.66
CA ASP A 423 -2.51 -4.97 -31.85
C ASP A 423 -2.60 -5.98 -33.02
N ILE A 424 -3.52 -5.75 -33.96
CA ILE A 424 -3.68 -6.57 -35.18
C ILE A 424 -3.50 -5.67 -36.41
N ASP A 425 -2.77 -6.15 -37.41
CA ASP A 425 -2.67 -5.53 -38.74
C ASP A 425 -3.31 -6.42 -39.82
N ASP A 426 -4.57 -6.11 -40.11
CA ASP A 426 -5.42 -6.77 -41.11
C ASP A 426 -5.48 -6.07 -42.47
N ARG A 427 -4.63 -5.04 -42.67
CA ARG A 427 -4.59 -4.29 -43.93
C ARG A 427 -4.17 -5.17 -45.10
N LYS A 428 -4.63 -4.84 -46.31
CA LYS A 428 -4.29 -5.53 -47.57
C LYS A 428 -2.92 -5.11 -48.11
N THR A 429 -1.87 -5.32 -47.31
CA THR A 429 -0.47 -5.02 -47.66
C THR A 429 0.41 -6.26 -47.54
N SER A 430 1.58 -6.27 -48.18
CA SER A 430 2.48 -7.43 -48.13
C SER A 430 2.97 -7.69 -46.70
N ILE A 431 3.07 -8.97 -46.32
CA ILE A 431 3.52 -9.37 -44.98
C ILE A 431 4.90 -8.78 -44.63
N GLY A 432 5.81 -8.69 -45.61
CA GLY A 432 7.12 -8.07 -45.43
C GLY A 432 7.04 -6.58 -45.08
N ALA A 433 6.11 -5.84 -45.69
CA ALA A 433 5.88 -4.44 -45.35
C ALA A 433 5.33 -4.30 -43.92
N LYS A 434 4.37 -5.16 -43.54
CA LYS A 434 3.81 -5.20 -42.18
C LYS A 434 4.86 -5.50 -41.12
N VAL A 435 5.69 -6.52 -41.34
CA VAL A 435 6.80 -6.88 -40.43
C VAL A 435 7.80 -5.72 -40.30
N ARG A 436 8.16 -5.07 -41.39
CA ARG A 436 9.08 -3.91 -41.37
C ARG A 436 8.48 -2.75 -40.57
N GLU A 437 7.20 -2.45 -40.76
CA GLU A 437 6.50 -1.41 -40.00
C GLU A 437 6.43 -1.75 -38.50
N ALA A 438 6.08 -3.00 -38.16
CA ALA A 438 6.03 -3.45 -36.77
C ALA A 438 7.40 -3.37 -36.09
N LYS A 439 8.49 -3.77 -36.77
CA LYS A 439 9.86 -3.64 -36.26
C LYS A 439 10.26 -2.18 -36.10
N ALA A 440 9.94 -1.32 -37.07
CA ALA A 440 10.21 0.12 -36.99
C ALA A 440 9.45 0.79 -35.84
N LYS A 441 8.22 0.35 -35.56
CA LYS A 441 7.38 0.81 -34.45
C LYS A 441 7.80 0.27 -33.08
N GLY A 442 8.77 -0.65 -33.03
CA GLY A 442 9.32 -1.19 -31.78
C GLY A 442 8.46 -2.25 -31.10
N TYR A 443 7.68 -3.04 -31.84
CA TYR A 443 6.89 -4.11 -31.24
C TYR A 443 7.78 -5.18 -30.60
N GLY A 444 7.45 -5.55 -29.36
CA GLY A 444 8.21 -6.53 -28.58
C GLY A 444 8.13 -7.94 -29.15
N VAL A 445 6.99 -8.35 -29.68
CA VAL A 445 6.75 -9.67 -30.28
C VAL A 445 5.92 -9.50 -31.54
N ILE A 446 6.33 -10.13 -32.63
CA ILE A 446 5.60 -10.16 -33.89
C ILE A 446 5.10 -11.59 -34.15
N VAL A 447 3.80 -11.70 -34.35
CA VAL A 447 3.08 -12.94 -34.59
C VAL A 447 2.50 -12.89 -36.01
N THR A 448 2.56 -13.99 -36.75
CA THR A 448 2.00 -14.12 -38.10
C THR A 448 0.97 -15.25 -38.13
N VAL A 449 -0.17 -14.98 -38.76
CA VAL A 449 -1.28 -15.93 -38.94
C VAL A 449 -1.61 -16.03 -40.42
N GLY A 450 -1.53 -17.24 -40.97
CA GLY A 450 -1.91 -17.53 -42.36
C GLY A 450 -2.67 -18.85 -42.47
N SER A 451 -3.00 -19.26 -43.69
CA SER A 451 -3.85 -20.44 -43.93
C SER A 451 -3.28 -21.75 -43.34
N ARG A 452 -1.95 -21.89 -43.30
CA ARG A 452 -1.28 -23.08 -42.71
C ARG A 452 -1.51 -23.23 -41.21
N GLN A 453 -1.74 -22.12 -40.51
CA GLN A 453 -1.94 -22.09 -39.05
C GLN A 453 -3.35 -22.52 -38.64
N ILE A 454 -4.31 -22.43 -39.56
CA ILE A 454 -5.73 -22.72 -39.29
C ILE A 454 -5.95 -24.19 -38.96
N GLU A 455 -5.35 -25.09 -39.74
CA GLU A 455 -5.50 -26.54 -39.57
C GLU A 455 -4.98 -27.02 -38.20
N LYS A 456 -3.97 -26.33 -37.64
CA LYS A 456 -3.33 -26.70 -36.38
C LYS A 456 -3.76 -25.86 -35.17
N GLY A 457 -4.49 -24.77 -35.39
CA GLY A 457 -4.84 -23.80 -34.33
C GLY A 457 -3.61 -23.09 -33.72
N THR A 458 -2.55 -22.92 -34.50
CA THR A 458 -1.25 -22.39 -34.07
C THR A 458 -1.01 -20.98 -34.58
N VAL A 459 0.05 -20.32 -34.10
CA VAL A 459 0.55 -19.06 -34.62
C VAL A 459 2.06 -19.15 -34.85
N THR A 460 2.58 -18.39 -35.82
CA THR A 460 4.02 -18.30 -36.05
C THR A 460 4.59 -17.07 -35.36
N VAL A 461 5.57 -17.24 -34.48
CA VAL A 461 6.17 -16.16 -33.69
C VAL A 461 7.61 -15.90 -34.14
N ASP A 462 7.99 -14.63 -34.33
CA ASP A 462 9.35 -14.22 -34.64
C ASP A 462 10.21 -14.24 -33.36
N THR A 463 11.10 -15.24 -33.24
CA THR A 463 11.93 -15.45 -32.05
C THR A 463 13.03 -14.40 -31.88
N THR A 464 13.36 -13.66 -32.95
CA THR A 464 14.31 -12.54 -32.88
C THR A 464 13.74 -11.35 -32.12
N THR A 465 12.41 -11.27 -32.01
CA THR A 465 11.71 -10.26 -31.20
C THR A 465 11.53 -10.72 -29.74
N LEU A 466 11.43 -12.03 -29.52
CA LEU A 466 11.34 -12.63 -28.18
C LEU A 466 12.66 -12.58 -27.38
N SER A 467 13.82 -12.60 -28.03
CA SER A 467 15.13 -12.66 -27.37
C SER A 467 15.83 -11.31 -27.52
N GLN A 468 16.15 -10.61 -26.43
CA GLN A 468 17.05 -9.45 -26.53
C GLN A 468 18.47 -9.96 -26.83
N GLY A 469 18.79 -10.23 -28.10
CA GLY A 469 20.17 -10.36 -28.57
C GLY A 469 20.70 -11.76 -28.87
N ASP A 470 20.24 -12.83 -28.22
CA ASP A 470 20.81 -14.17 -28.44
C ASP A 470 19.88 -15.05 -29.28
N ALA A 471 20.12 -15.07 -30.60
CA ALA A 471 19.44 -15.95 -31.54
C ALA A 471 20.29 -17.22 -31.79
N SER A 472 20.24 -18.17 -30.87
CA SER A 472 20.84 -19.52 -31.07
C SER A 472 19.79 -20.57 -31.44
N GLY A 473 18.72 -20.20 -32.14
CA GLY A 473 17.62 -21.09 -32.56
C GLY A 473 16.87 -20.60 -33.80
N ASP A 474 15.86 -21.37 -34.23
CA ASP A 474 15.04 -21.05 -35.40
C ASP A 474 14.39 -19.67 -35.30
N LYS A 475 14.53 -18.86 -36.37
CA LYS A 475 14.04 -17.48 -36.48
C LYS A 475 12.52 -17.36 -36.32
N TYR A 476 11.79 -18.41 -36.70
CA TYR A 476 10.34 -18.47 -36.61
C TYR A 476 9.95 -19.76 -35.91
N LYS A 477 9.10 -19.67 -34.90
CA LYS A 477 8.61 -20.83 -34.16
C LYS A 477 7.09 -20.88 -34.23
N GLU A 478 6.57 -22.03 -34.62
CA GLU A 478 5.14 -22.33 -34.54
C GLU A 478 4.80 -22.76 -33.11
N MET A 479 3.75 -22.18 -32.52
CA MET A 479 3.25 -22.51 -31.18
C MET A 479 1.76 -22.22 -31.05
N SER A 480 1.10 -22.79 -30.05
CA SER A 480 -0.29 -22.45 -29.75
C SER A 480 -0.42 -21.04 -29.15
N PRO A 481 -1.57 -20.36 -29.31
CA PRO A 481 -1.87 -19.10 -28.63
C PRO A 481 -1.71 -19.17 -27.10
N GLN A 482 -1.99 -20.33 -26.49
CA GLN A 482 -1.85 -20.53 -25.04
C GLN A 482 -0.37 -20.59 -24.63
N GLU A 483 0.47 -21.33 -25.35
CA GLU A 483 1.91 -21.35 -25.09
C GLU A 483 2.53 -19.95 -25.25
N LEU A 484 2.07 -19.19 -26.25
CA LEU A 484 2.48 -17.79 -26.40
C LEU A 484 2.10 -16.97 -25.15
N LEU A 485 0.84 -17.06 -24.70
CA LEU A 485 0.39 -16.36 -23.49
C LEU A 485 1.28 -16.67 -22.29
N ASP A 486 1.62 -17.94 -22.08
CA ASP A 486 2.43 -18.38 -20.94
C ASP A 486 3.86 -17.83 -21.03
N ILE A 487 4.46 -17.79 -22.22
CA ILE A 487 5.77 -17.16 -22.46
C ILE A 487 5.72 -15.65 -22.18
N LEU A 488 4.66 -14.96 -22.63
CA LEU A 488 4.54 -13.52 -22.43
C LEU A 488 4.32 -13.17 -20.95
N LYS A 489 3.52 -13.96 -20.23
CA LYS A 489 3.34 -13.83 -18.77
C LYS A 489 4.66 -14.05 -18.05
N ALA A 490 5.38 -15.13 -18.35
CA ALA A 490 6.69 -15.40 -17.77
C ALA A 490 7.68 -14.26 -18.03
N LYS A 491 7.64 -13.62 -19.21
CA LYS A 491 8.46 -12.44 -19.51
C LYS A 491 8.08 -11.22 -18.67
N ILE A 492 6.81 -11.01 -18.36
CA ILE A 492 6.36 -9.92 -17.48
C ILE A 492 6.77 -10.24 -16.04
N ASP A 493 6.48 -11.45 -15.56
CA ASP A 493 6.76 -11.93 -14.20
C ASP A 493 8.27 -12.00 -13.90
N ALA A 494 9.11 -12.28 -14.91
CA ALA A 494 10.56 -12.28 -14.75
C ALA A 494 11.11 -10.91 -14.29
N TYR A 495 10.46 -9.81 -14.67
CA TYR A 495 10.86 -8.48 -14.17
C TYR A 495 10.41 -8.25 -12.72
N ASP A 496 9.28 -8.82 -12.31
CA ASP A 496 8.83 -8.85 -10.91
C ASP A 496 9.76 -9.76 -10.04
N ALA A 497 10.48 -10.71 -10.66
CA ALA A 497 11.35 -11.68 -9.98
C ALA A 497 12.85 -11.33 -9.89
N LEU A 498 13.31 -10.23 -10.53
CA LEU A 498 14.71 -9.74 -10.49
C LEU A 498 15.22 -9.38 -9.08
N ASP A 499 14.33 -9.40 -8.09
CA ASP A 499 14.58 -9.20 -6.67
C ASP A 499 15.46 -10.30 -6.04
N ARG A 500 15.48 -11.53 -6.57
CA ARG A 500 16.05 -12.69 -5.85
C ARG A 500 17.57 -12.90 -5.93
N GLN A 501 18.29 -12.28 -6.87
CA GLN A 501 19.65 -12.76 -7.22
C GLN A 501 20.84 -11.83 -6.89
N ASP A 502 20.65 -10.56 -6.51
CA ASP A 502 21.79 -9.64 -6.24
C ASP A 502 21.41 -8.56 -5.21
N THR A 503 21.09 -8.97 -3.99
CA THR A 503 20.98 -8.08 -2.83
C THR A 503 22.22 -8.32 -1.97
N PRO A 504 22.92 -7.29 -1.45
CA PRO A 504 23.80 -7.48 -0.31
C PRO A 504 23.03 -8.28 0.75
N ASN A 505 23.60 -9.42 1.15
CA ASN A 505 22.96 -10.35 2.08
C ASN A 505 22.80 -9.70 3.45
N TYR A 506 21.67 -9.03 3.64
CA TYR A 506 20.96 -8.92 4.90
C TYR A 506 19.61 -9.59 4.65
N PRO A 507 19.27 -10.67 5.37
CA PRO A 507 18.09 -11.43 5.03
C PRO A 507 16.83 -10.73 5.57
N PRO A 508 15.76 -10.58 4.77
CA PRO A 508 14.44 -10.93 5.26
C PRO A 508 14.34 -12.48 5.28
N PRO A 509 13.75 -13.10 6.30
CA PRO A 509 13.81 -14.55 6.50
C PRO A 509 13.08 -15.29 5.37
N ASP A 510 13.79 -16.19 4.68
CA ASP A 510 13.25 -16.97 3.57
C ASP A 510 12.73 -18.35 4.05
N TYR A 511 11.42 -18.43 4.26
CA TYR A 511 10.72 -19.66 4.67
C TYR A 511 10.45 -20.64 3.50
N ILE A 512 10.66 -20.23 2.24
CA ILE A 512 10.19 -20.99 1.07
C ILE A 512 11.28 -21.91 0.51
N THR A 513 12.55 -21.52 0.65
CA THR A 513 13.68 -22.31 0.15
C THR A 513 13.94 -23.57 0.98
N ALA A 514 13.86 -23.48 2.32
CA ALA A 514 14.00 -24.63 3.23
C ALA A 514 12.91 -25.71 3.04
N ALA A 515 11.68 -25.31 2.70
CA ALA A 515 10.58 -26.24 2.47
C ALA A 515 10.75 -27.07 1.18
N ARG A 516 11.41 -26.52 0.15
CA ARG A 516 11.61 -27.21 -1.14
C ARG A 516 12.77 -28.20 -1.10
N GLU A 517 13.83 -27.91 -0.35
CA GLU A 517 15.00 -28.80 -0.20
C GLU A 517 14.67 -30.09 0.59
N HIS A 518 13.63 -30.07 1.42
CA HIS A 518 13.13 -31.23 2.17
C HIS A 518 11.96 -31.97 1.48
N GLY A 519 11.71 -31.71 0.19
CA GLY A 519 10.74 -32.48 -0.60
C GLY A 519 9.26 -32.20 -0.30
N LEU A 520 8.94 -31.11 0.41
CA LEU A 520 7.54 -30.72 0.68
C LEU A 520 6.93 -30.00 -0.53
N LYS A 521 5.86 -30.59 -1.09
CA LYS A 521 5.09 -29.98 -2.18
C LYS A 521 4.19 -28.85 -1.65
N LEU A 522 4.52 -27.61 -1.98
CA LEU A 522 3.67 -26.44 -1.73
C LEU A 522 2.42 -26.47 -2.64
N ARG A 523 1.22 -26.48 -2.04
CA ARG A 523 -0.05 -26.33 -2.76
C ARG A 523 -0.19 -24.90 -3.30
N GLN A 524 -0.55 -24.78 -4.57
CA GLN A 524 -0.94 -23.50 -5.17
C GLN A 524 -2.22 -22.98 -4.50
N SER A 525 -2.23 -21.69 -4.16
CA SER A 525 -3.42 -20.98 -3.70
C SER A 525 -4.53 -21.07 -4.76
N ALA A 526 -5.69 -21.59 -4.35
CA ALA A 526 -6.87 -21.62 -5.20
C ALA A 526 -7.29 -20.19 -5.63
N PRO A 527 -7.97 -20.03 -6.79
CA PRO A 527 -8.42 -18.72 -7.24
C PRO A 527 -9.35 -18.07 -6.20
N PRO A 528 -9.38 -16.73 -6.12
CA PRO A 528 -10.31 -16.03 -5.24
C PRO A 528 -11.75 -16.44 -5.60
N ARG A 529 -12.45 -17.05 -4.62
CA ARG A 529 -13.85 -17.43 -4.78
C ARG A 529 -14.69 -16.16 -4.93
N LYS A 530 -15.71 -16.21 -5.80
CA LYS A 530 -16.75 -15.19 -5.90
C LYS A 530 -17.29 -14.86 -4.50
N SER A 531 -17.44 -13.57 -4.22
CA SER A 531 -18.10 -13.08 -3.01
C SER A 531 -19.45 -13.79 -2.85
N PRO A 532 -19.74 -14.42 -1.70
CA PRO A 532 -21.02 -15.06 -1.48
C PRO A 532 -22.17 -14.05 -1.62
N GLN A 533 -23.34 -14.52 -2.05
CA GLN A 533 -24.61 -13.79 -1.90
C GLN A 533 -24.74 -13.32 -0.44
N PRO A 534 -25.27 -12.11 -0.17
CA PRO A 534 -25.40 -11.61 1.20
C PRO A 534 -26.21 -12.60 2.04
N PHE A 535 -25.61 -12.98 3.17
CA PHE A 535 -26.17 -13.92 4.14
C PHE A 535 -27.35 -13.27 4.86
N ASP A 536 -28.58 -13.58 4.42
CA ASP A 536 -29.81 -12.98 4.97
C ASP A 536 -30.46 -13.93 6.00
N ILE A 537 -30.23 -13.65 7.28
CA ILE A 537 -30.87 -14.36 8.40
C ILE A 537 -31.62 -13.36 9.30
N PRO A 538 -32.80 -13.72 9.84
CA PRO A 538 -33.69 -12.78 10.54
C PRO A 538 -33.03 -12.00 11.69
N ILE A 539 -32.23 -12.68 12.53
CA ILE A 539 -31.56 -12.05 13.66
C ILE A 539 -30.52 -11.01 13.25
N LEU A 540 -29.81 -11.22 12.12
CA LEU A 540 -28.89 -10.21 11.58
C LEU A 540 -29.65 -8.99 11.06
N LYS A 541 -30.81 -9.19 10.42
CA LYS A 541 -31.64 -8.08 9.95
C LYS A 541 -32.14 -7.23 11.11
N TYR A 542 -32.59 -7.88 12.19
CA TYR A 542 -32.99 -7.19 13.43
C TYR A 542 -31.82 -6.40 14.01
N MET A 543 -30.68 -7.06 14.26
CA MET A 543 -29.52 -6.41 14.87
C MET A 543 -28.92 -5.27 14.04
N LYS A 544 -29.12 -5.24 12.72
CA LYS A 544 -28.68 -4.13 11.85
C LYS A 544 -29.49 -2.84 12.01
N THR A 545 -30.71 -2.92 12.56
CA THR A 545 -31.60 -1.76 12.74
C THR A 545 -31.83 -1.41 14.20
N HIS A 546 -31.13 -2.08 15.12
CA HIS A 546 -31.30 -1.96 16.57
C HIS A 546 -29.94 -1.66 17.24
N LYS A 547 -29.99 -1.10 18.46
CA LYS A 547 -28.81 -0.74 19.24
C LYS A 547 -28.18 -1.99 19.84
N VAL A 548 -27.16 -2.51 19.15
CA VAL A 548 -26.37 -3.64 19.62
C VAL A 548 -25.09 -3.16 20.28
N ILE A 549 -24.83 -3.61 21.52
CA ILE A 549 -23.58 -3.35 22.24
C ILE A 549 -22.75 -4.62 22.29
N LEU A 550 -21.51 -4.55 21.80
CA LEU A 550 -20.48 -5.55 22.07
C LEU A 550 -19.72 -5.17 23.36
N ALA A 551 -19.96 -5.95 24.40
CA ALA A 551 -19.32 -5.87 25.71
C ALA A 551 -17.89 -6.43 25.70
N SER A 552 -17.02 -5.94 24.80
CA SER A 552 -15.65 -6.45 24.67
C SER A 552 -14.67 -5.42 24.09
N ALA A 553 -13.47 -5.34 24.67
CA ALA A 553 -12.35 -4.58 24.11
C ALA A 553 -11.61 -5.31 22.95
N SER A 554 -12.02 -6.53 22.58
CA SER A 554 -11.31 -7.34 21.59
C SER A 554 -11.64 -6.90 20.15
N PRO A 555 -10.69 -6.34 19.39
CA PRO A 555 -10.93 -5.94 17.99
C PRO A 555 -11.27 -7.13 17.09
N ARG A 556 -10.80 -8.34 17.45
CA ARG A 556 -11.07 -9.58 16.71
C ARG A 556 -12.54 -9.99 16.77
N ARG A 557 -13.20 -9.81 17.92
CA ARG A 557 -14.62 -10.11 18.09
C ARG A 557 -15.49 -9.15 17.26
N LYS A 558 -15.11 -7.87 17.23
CA LYS A 558 -15.72 -6.88 16.34
C LYS A 558 -15.54 -7.27 14.87
N ALA A 559 -14.33 -7.70 14.47
CA ALA A 559 -14.05 -8.13 13.10
C ALA A 559 -14.88 -9.36 12.69
N LEU A 560 -15.05 -10.35 13.58
CA LEU A 560 -15.90 -11.52 13.33
C LEU A 560 -17.37 -11.14 13.11
N LEU A 561 -17.92 -10.23 13.91
CA LEU A 561 -19.30 -9.74 13.72
C LEU A 561 -19.43 -8.87 12.45
N ALA A 562 -18.41 -8.10 12.09
CA ALA A 562 -18.39 -7.33 10.85
C ALA A 562 -18.40 -8.23 9.60
N GLN A 563 -17.75 -9.41 9.65
CA GLN A 563 -17.76 -10.38 8.55
C GLN A 563 -19.17 -10.94 8.26
N VAL A 564 -20.06 -10.98 9.25
CA VAL A 564 -21.49 -11.33 9.06
C VAL A 564 -22.37 -10.09 8.83
N GLY A 565 -21.76 -8.92 8.63
CA GLY A 565 -22.46 -7.68 8.26
C GLY A 565 -22.98 -6.84 9.42
N LEU A 566 -22.57 -7.11 10.66
CA LEU A 566 -22.84 -6.24 11.82
C LEU A 566 -21.69 -5.23 11.96
N THR A 567 -21.73 -4.18 11.15
CA THR A 567 -20.69 -3.14 11.12
C THR A 567 -20.98 -1.95 12.05
N ASP A 568 -22.25 -1.73 12.39
CA ASP A 568 -22.75 -0.59 13.16
C ASP A 568 -23.19 -1.01 14.57
N LEU A 569 -22.24 -1.50 15.36
CA LEU A 569 -22.45 -1.89 16.76
C LEU A 569 -21.60 -1.01 17.69
N GLU A 570 -22.12 -0.70 18.87
CA GLU A 570 -21.41 0.06 19.90
C GLU A 570 -20.44 -0.88 20.64
N VAL A 571 -19.19 -0.45 20.88
CA VAL A 571 -18.21 -1.26 21.61
C VAL A 571 -17.98 -0.64 22.97
N VAL A 572 -18.42 -1.34 24.02
CA VAL A 572 -18.32 -0.86 25.42
C VAL A 572 -17.72 -1.97 26.28
N PRO A 573 -16.43 -1.95 26.61
CA PRO A 573 -15.87 -2.96 27.51
C PRO A 573 -16.43 -2.83 28.93
N SER A 574 -16.57 -3.96 29.63
CA SER A 574 -16.92 -3.98 31.06
C SER A 574 -15.82 -3.34 31.90
N ALA A 575 -16.22 -2.65 32.97
CA ALA A 575 -15.30 -2.02 33.93
C ALA A 575 -14.91 -2.94 35.09
N LYS A 576 -15.50 -4.14 35.18
CA LYS A 576 -15.23 -5.10 36.26
C LYS A 576 -13.91 -5.85 36.03
N PRO A 577 -13.13 -6.10 37.09
CA PRO A 577 -11.91 -6.90 37.00
C PRO A 577 -12.22 -8.36 36.63
N GLU A 578 -11.30 -9.00 35.90
CA GLU A 578 -11.35 -10.43 35.53
C GLU A 578 -10.60 -11.27 36.59
N ASP A 579 -11.03 -11.20 37.85
CA ASP A 579 -10.31 -11.73 39.02
C ASP A 579 -11.08 -12.80 39.80
N LEU A 580 -12.07 -13.45 39.16
CA LEU A 580 -12.78 -14.58 39.77
C LEU A 580 -11.79 -15.69 40.20
N SER A 581 -12.04 -16.30 41.36
CA SER A 581 -11.13 -17.33 41.89
C SER A 581 -11.11 -18.56 40.99
N LYS A 582 -9.95 -18.82 40.39
CA LYS A 582 -9.64 -19.99 39.56
C LYS A 582 -9.40 -21.25 40.38
N GLU A 583 -9.28 -21.11 41.71
CA GLU A 583 -9.16 -22.24 42.65
C GLU A 583 -10.53 -22.81 43.02
N VAL A 584 -11.58 -21.98 42.94
CA VAL A 584 -12.96 -22.35 43.30
C VAL A 584 -13.77 -22.74 42.06
N LEU A 585 -13.59 -22.06 40.93
CA LEU A 585 -14.33 -22.31 39.70
C LEU A 585 -13.53 -23.18 38.73
N GLY A 586 -14.17 -24.21 38.19
CA GLY A 586 -13.60 -24.97 37.07
C GLY A 586 -13.46 -24.11 35.79
N PRO A 587 -12.65 -24.49 34.80
CA PRO A 587 -12.43 -23.67 33.60
C PRO A 587 -13.71 -23.24 32.85
N TYR A 588 -14.70 -24.13 32.74
CA TYR A 588 -15.99 -23.81 32.10
C TYR A 588 -16.81 -22.81 32.91
N GLU A 589 -16.88 -23.01 34.23
CA GLU A 589 -17.62 -22.11 35.13
C GLU A 589 -16.97 -20.74 35.20
N TYR A 590 -15.64 -20.69 35.24
CA TYR A 590 -14.86 -19.45 35.24
C TYR A 590 -15.15 -18.61 33.99
N VAL A 591 -15.01 -19.21 32.79
CA VAL A 591 -15.18 -18.48 31.53
C VAL A 591 -16.65 -18.05 31.34
N ALA A 592 -17.61 -18.92 31.69
CA ALA A 592 -19.03 -18.61 31.64
C ALA A 592 -19.42 -17.47 32.60
N SER A 593 -18.93 -17.52 33.84
CA SER A 593 -19.19 -16.50 34.86
C SER A 593 -18.60 -15.14 34.47
N THR A 594 -17.39 -15.15 33.90
CA THR A 594 -16.71 -13.94 33.42
C THR A 594 -17.47 -13.30 32.25
N ALA A 595 -17.89 -14.09 31.26
CA ALA A 595 -18.70 -13.58 30.14
C ALA A 595 -20.04 -13.00 30.65
N ARG A 596 -20.75 -13.74 31.51
CA ARG A 596 -22.03 -13.29 32.08
C ARG A 596 -21.88 -11.99 32.89
N MET A 597 -20.82 -11.88 33.69
CA MET A 597 -20.51 -10.68 34.47
C MET A 597 -20.33 -9.46 33.56
N LYS A 598 -19.55 -9.60 32.47
CA LYS A 598 -19.31 -8.54 31.49
C LYS A 598 -20.61 -8.07 30.83
N CYS A 599 -21.47 -9.02 30.47
CA CYS A 599 -22.78 -8.73 29.87
C CYS A 599 -23.66 -7.89 30.81
N LEU A 600 -23.79 -8.33 32.06
CA LEU A 600 -24.63 -7.69 33.06
C LEU A 600 -24.12 -6.29 33.46
N ASP A 601 -22.81 -6.15 33.59
CA ASP A 601 -22.16 -4.88 33.93
C ASP A 601 -22.41 -3.81 32.88
N VAL A 602 -22.20 -4.15 31.59
CA VAL A 602 -22.39 -3.22 30.47
C VAL A 602 -23.85 -2.82 30.32
N TYR A 603 -24.79 -3.77 30.41
CA TYR A 603 -26.22 -3.47 30.34
C TYR A 603 -26.69 -2.60 31.50
N THR A 604 -26.34 -2.97 32.73
CA THR A 604 -26.75 -2.19 33.91
C THR A 604 -26.16 -0.77 33.86
N SER A 605 -24.93 -0.62 33.37
CA SER A 605 -24.28 0.68 33.19
C SER A 605 -24.94 1.50 32.07
N ALA A 606 -25.33 0.86 30.96
CA ALA A 606 -26.07 1.52 29.88
C ALA A 606 -27.41 2.07 30.38
N ILE A 607 -28.20 1.24 31.08
CA ILE A 607 -29.49 1.65 31.65
C ILE A 607 -29.32 2.82 32.64
N LYS A 608 -28.30 2.79 33.50
CA LYS A 608 -28.00 3.91 34.42
C LYS A 608 -27.64 5.22 33.70
N GLN A 609 -27.11 5.14 32.49
CA GLN A 609 -26.77 6.30 31.65
C GLN A 609 -27.94 6.76 30.77
N GLY A 610 -29.14 6.19 30.94
CA GLY A 610 -30.30 6.49 30.10
C GLY A 610 -30.18 5.91 28.68
N LYS A 611 -29.30 4.93 28.47
CA LYS A 611 -29.21 4.17 27.22
C LYS A 611 -29.98 2.86 27.37
N GLU A 612 -30.88 2.59 26.44
CA GLU A 612 -31.64 1.33 26.35
C GLU A 612 -31.09 0.51 25.18
N PRO A 613 -30.17 -0.45 25.43
CA PRO A 613 -29.67 -1.34 24.38
C PRO A 613 -30.68 -2.45 24.07
N ASP A 614 -30.85 -2.74 22.79
CA ASP A 614 -31.73 -3.80 22.31
C ASP A 614 -31.07 -5.18 22.47
N VAL A 615 -29.75 -5.26 22.27
CA VAL A 615 -28.97 -6.48 22.47
C VAL A 615 -27.60 -6.15 23.05
N VAL A 616 -27.18 -6.88 24.07
CA VAL A 616 -25.79 -6.86 24.58
C VAL A 616 -25.15 -8.22 24.34
N ILE A 617 -23.98 -8.23 23.70
CA ILE A 617 -23.19 -9.42 23.40
C ILE A 617 -21.87 -9.32 24.16
N SER A 618 -21.55 -10.33 24.96
CA SER A 618 -20.27 -10.43 25.66
C SER A 618 -19.61 -11.77 25.34
N ALA A 619 -18.29 -11.81 25.46
CA ALA A 619 -17.57 -13.08 25.39
C ALA A 619 -16.31 -13.05 26.24
N ASP A 620 -15.93 -14.22 26.73
CA ASP A 620 -14.66 -14.45 27.41
C ASP A 620 -13.98 -15.69 26.83
N THR A 621 -12.65 -15.66 26.68
CA THR A 621 -11.91 -16.74 26.01
C THR A 621 -10.69 -17.10 26.84
N ILE A 622 -10.58 -18.37 27.19
CA ILE A 622 -9.44 -18.93 27.94
C ILE A 622 -8.82 -20.11 27.21
N ILE A 623 -7.55 -20.34 27.50
CA ILE A 623 -6.81 -21.52 27.04
C ILE A 623 -6.62 -22.44 28.22
N VAL A 624 -6.94 -23.72 28.05
CA VAL A 624 -6.84 -24.74 29.09
C VAL A 624 -5.90 -25.83 28.59
N THR A 625 -4.79 -26.02 29.31
CA THR A 625 -3.86 -27.12 29.06
C THR A 625 -4.55 -28.47 29.20
N ARG A 626 -3.92 -29.53 28.68
CA ARG A 626 -4.42 -30.90 28.84
C ARG A 626 -4.59 -31.32 30.30
N GLU A 627 -3.81 -30.74 31.21
CA GLU A 627 -3.86 -30.98 32.65
C GLU A 627 -4.96 -30.17 33.36
N GLY A 628 -5.76 -29.39 32.63
CA GLY A 628 -6.86 -28.58 33.20
C GLY A 628 -6.42 -27.20 33.71
N LYS A 629 -5.13 -26.84 33.58
CA LYS A 629 -4.62 -25.52 33.98
C LYS A 629 -4.98 -24.44 32.97
N ILE A 630 -5.55 -23.33 33.45
CA ILE A 630 -5.84 -22.13 32.65
C ILE A 630 -4.54 -21.38 32.37
N LEU A 631 -4.28 -21.08 31.10
CA LEU A 631 -3.17 -20.24 30.66
C LEU A 631 -3.64 -18.81 30.44
N GLU A 632 -2.94 -17.88 31.07
CA GLU A 632 -3.13 -16.46 30.88
C GLU A 632 -2.26 -15.94 29.72
N LYS A 633 -2.15 -14.61 29.64
CA LYS A 633 -1.22 -13.93 28.73
C LYS A 633 0.21 -14.14 29.25
N PRO A 634 1.21 -14.24 28.36
CA PRO A 634 2.59 -14.36 28.79
C PRO A 634 3.04 -13.09 29.53
N SER A 635 3.63 -13.24 30.71
CA SER A 635 4.13 -12.12 31.54
C SER A 635 5.52 -11.62 31.11
N SER A 636 6.26 -12.42 30.34
CA SER A 636 7.56 -12.09 29.78
C SER A 636 7.85 -12.93 28.54
N GLU A 637 8.84 -12.53 27.76
CA GLU A 637 9.29 -13.28 26.57
C GLU A 637 9.68 -14.72 26.92
N GLN A 638 10.43 -14.91 28.01
CA GLN A 638 10.80 -16.23 28.51
C GLN A 638 9.59 -17.05 28.97
N ALA A 639 8.59 -16.41 29.59
CA ALA A 639 7.34 -17.08 29.94
C ALA A 639 6.55 -17.49 28.68
N HIS A 640 6.60 -16.66 27.63
CA HIS A 640 5.97 -16.92 26.34
C HIS A 640 6.58 -18.13 25.64
N ILE A 641 7.91 -18.19 25.56
CA ILE A 641 8.63 -19.33 24.97
C ILE A 641 8.29 -20.62 25.72
N ARG A 642 8.35 -20.61 27.06
CA ARG A 642 7.99 -21.78 27.89
C ARG A 642 6.55 -22.22 27.68
N MET A 643 5.63 -21.27 27.57
CA MET A 643 4.21 -21.54 27.33
C MET A 643 4.00 -22.26 25.99
N LEU A 644 4.59 -21.76 24.90
CA LEU A 644 4.43 -22.35 23.58
C LEU A 644 5.13 -23.71 23.45
N LYS A 645 6.32 -23.89 24.06
CA LYS A 645 6.97 -25.20 24.15
C LYS A 645 6.08 -26.20 24.88
N HIS A 646 5.49 -25.80 26.01
CA HIS A 646 4.54 -26.66 26.73
C HIS A 646 3.31 -27.04 25.89
N LEU A 647 2.71 -26.10 25.14
CA LEU A 647 1.58 -26.39 24.25
C LEU A 647 1.96 -27.33 23.10
N ARG A 648 3.17 -27.18 22.53
CA ARG A 648 3.74 -28.10 21.54
C ARG A 648 3.89 -29.51 22.11
N ASP A 649 4.59 -29.63 23.23
CA ASP A 649 5.02 -30.90 23.80
C ASP A 649 3.83 -31.72 24.34
N THR A 650 2.77 -31.05 24.77
CA THR A 650 1.50 -31.68 25.21
C THR A 650 0.54 -32.02 24.06
N ARG A 651 0.92 -31.70 22.81
CA ARG A 651 0.21 -31.91 21.54
C ARG A 651 -1.07 -31.13 21.34
N PHE A 652 -1.90 -30.96 22.37
CA PHE A 652 -3.14 -30.21 22.24
C PHE A 652 -3.55 -29.53 23.54
N HIS A 653 -4.32 -28.47 23.37
CA HIS A 653 -4.99 -27.75 24.45
C HIS A 653 -6.41 -27.39 24.01
N LYS A 654 -7.23 -27.03 24.98
CA LYS A 654 -8.61 -26.60 24.76
C LYS A 654 -8.68 -25.08 24.73
N VAL A 655 -9.42 -24.54 23.78
CA VAL A 655 -9.86 -23.15 23.78
C VAL A 655 -11.32 -23.14 24.16
N LEU A 656 -11.64 -22.48 25.28
CA LEU A 656 -13.01 -22.30 25.74
C LEU A 656 -13.38 -20.84 25.52
N THR A 657 -14.42 -20.58 24.71
CA THR A 657 -15.06 -19.26 24.69
C THR A 657 -16.47 -19.36 25.21
N ALA A 658 -16.77 -18.66 26.29
CA ALA A 658 -18.13 -18.40 26.69
C ALA A 658 -18.65 -17.14 26.00
N VAL A 659 -19.85 -17.24 25.43
CA VAL A 659 -20.61 -16.11 24.91
C VAL A 659 -21.83 -15.93 25.78
N CYS A 660 -22.16 -14.69 26.12
CA CYS A 660 -23.40 -14.36 26.79
C CYS A 660 -24.10 -13.23 26.05
N CYS A 661 -25.37 -13.44 25.71
CA CYS A 661 -26.24 -12.47 25.04
C CYS A 661 -27.40 -12.10 25.97
N MET A 662 -27.84 -10.85 25.89
CA MET A 662 -28.94 -10.34 26.71
C MET A 662 -29.78 -9.34 25.93
N ALA A 663 -31.09 -9.37 26.14
CA ALA A 663 -32.05 -8.44 25.56
C ALA A 663 -33.15 -8.09 26.59
N PRO A 664 -33.78 -6.90 26.51
CA PRO A 664 -34.92 -6.55 27.37
C PRO A 664 -36.12 -7.47 27.10
N LYS A 665 -36.93 -7.74 28.14
CA LYS A 665 -38.17 -8.51 27.96
C LYS A 665 -39.24 -7.69 27.25
N GLU A 666 -40.00 -8.33 26.35
CA GLU A 666 -41.06 -7.66 25.58
C GLU A 666 -42.32 -7.35 26.42
N GLU A 667 -42.56 -8.08 27.51
CA GLU A 667 -43.78 -7.93 28.31
C GLU A 667 -43.74 -6.69 29.24
N PRO A 668 -44.70 -5.75 29.15
CA PRO A 668 -44.76 -4.56 29.99
C PRO A 668 -44.97 -4.83 31.49
N THR A 669 -45.39 -6.04 31.86
CA THR A 669 -45.78 -6.43 33.22
C THR A 669 -44.62 -6.92 34.07
N HIS A 670 -43.48 -7.29 33.45
CA HIS A 670 -42.27 -7.74 34.14
C HIS A 670 -41.04 -6.98 33.61
N PRO A 671 -40.71 -5.80 34.17
CA PRO A 671 -39.48 -5.10 33.79
C PRO A 671 -38.27 -5.99 34.12
N GLY A 672 -37.53 -6.38 33.09
CA GLY A 672 -36.43 -7.32 33.22
C GLY A 672 -35.70 -7.56 31.91
N TYR A 673 -34.78 -8.52 31.93
CA TYR A 673 -34.00 -8.93 30.77
C TYR A 673 -34.05 -10.45 30.62
N GLU A 674 -33.90 -10.92 29.38
CA GLU A 674 -33.62 -12.30 29.06
C GLU A 674 -32.12 -12.45 28.82
N ILE A 675 -31.47 -13.40 29.50
CA ILE A 675 -30.03 -13.62 29.40
C ILE A 675 -29.76 -15.10 29.10
N SER A 676 -28.90 -15.35 28.12
CA SER A 676 -28.49 -16.71 27.75
C SER A 676 -26.98 -16.75 27.53
N SER A 677 -26.38 -17.89 27.87
CA SER A 677 -24.94 -18.09 27.74
C SER A 677 -24.61 -19.49 27.26
N TYR A 678 -23.56 -19.62 26.46
CA TYR A 678 -23.06 -20.90 25.96
C TYR A 678 -21.53 -20.89 25.95
N THR A 679 -20.92 -22.02 26.29
CA THR A 679 -19.46 -22.19 26.23
C THR A 679 -19.10 -23.19 25.13
N GLU A 680 -18.38 -22.73 24.13
CA GLU A 680 -17.89 -23.56 23.03
C GLU A 680 -16.46 -24.05 23.34
N GLU A 681 -16.23 -25.36 23.20
CA GLU A 681 -14.90 -25.96 23.27
C GLU A 681 -14.33 -26.18 21.87
N THR A 682 -13.05 -25.88 21.70
CA THR A 682 -12.31 -26.28 20.49
C THR A 682 -10.92 -26.76 20.86
N LYS A 683 -10.53 -27.92 20.34
CA LYS A 683 -9.19 -28.48 20.57
C LYS A 683 -8.25 -27.99 19.48
N VAL A 684 -7.11 -27.45 19.89
CA VAL A 684 -6.07 -26.98 18.97
C VAL A 684 -4.85 -27.87 19.15
N TYR A 685 -4.37 -28.42 18.05
CA TYR A 685 -3.20 -29.30 18.02
C TYR A 685 -2.00 -28.53 17.50
N PHE A 686 -0.92 -28.52 18.25
CA PHE A 686 0.34 -27.94 17.80
C PHE A 686 1.13 -28.96 16.98
N ALA A 687 1.83 -28.49 15.95
CA ALA A 687 2.79 -29.28 15.20
C ALA A 687 3.89 -29.77 16.15
N LYS A 688 4.45 -30.96 15.93
CA LYS A 688 5.55 -31.47 16.76
C LYS A 688 6.86 -30.82 16.39
N GLU A 689 7.84 -30.94 17.29
CA GLU A 689 9.23 -30.64 16.99
C GLU A 689 9.72 -31.39 15.72
N THR A 690 9.39 -32.68 15.60
CA THR A 690 9.73 -33.50 14.41
C THR A 690 8.98 -33.10 13.14
N ASP A 691 7.87 -32.37 13.29
CA ASP A 691 6.96 -32.01 12.20
C ASP A 691 7.13 -30.53 11.81
N GLY A 692 8.29 -29.94 12.13
CA GLY A 692 8.67 -28.59 11.70
C GLY A 692 8.45 -27.49 12.74
N LEU A 693 8.23 -27.83 14.02
CA LEU A 693 8.15 -26.85 15.12
C LEU A 693 9.27 -26.97 16.17
N PRO A 694 10.56 -26.85 15.79
CA PRO A 694 11.67 -26.79 16.73
C PRO A 694 11.69 -25.51 17.58
N ASP A 695 12.54 -25.52 18.61
CA ASP A 695 12.63 -24.44 19.60
C ASP A 695 12.92 -23.06 19.01
N ASP A 696 13.78 -22.99 18.00
CA ASP A 696 14.14 -21.77 17.27
C ASP A 696 12.95 -21.17 16.49
N VAL A 697 12.02 -22.00 16.00
CA VAL A 697 10.77 -21.55 15.37
C VAL A 697 9.84 -20.92 16.40
N ILE A 698 9.69 -21.54 17.58
CA ILE A 698 8.92 -20.96 18.69
C ILE A 698 9.55 -19.63 19.15
N GLU A 699 10.87 -19.58 19.31
CA GLU A 699 11.59 -18.36 19.70
C GLU A 699 11.45 -17.26 18.64
N SER A 700 11.49 -17.62 17.36
CA SER A 700 11.24 -16.68 16.26
C SER A 700 9.81 -16.18 16.24
N TYR A 701 8.83 -17.05 16.51
CA TYR A 701 7.43 -16.66 16.64
C TYR A 701 7.23 -15.67 17.80
N VAL A 702 7.81 -15.94 18.97
CA VAL A 702 7.72 -15.05 20.13
C VAL A 702 8.27 -13.65 19.81
N LYS A 703 9.35 -13.56 19.03
CA LYS A 703 9.93 -12.28 18.57
C LYS A 703 9.00 -11.46 17.68
N THR A 704 8.04 -12.09 16.98
CA THR A 704 7.00 -11.36 16.21
C THR A 704 6.05 -10.58 17.11
N ARG A 705 5.98 -10.93 18.40
CA ARG A 705 5.08 -10.39 19.42
C ARG A 705 3.59 -10.58 19.12
N GLU A 706 3.22 -11.35 18.10
CA GLU A 706 1.83 -11.59 17.70
C GLU A 706 0.99 -12.16 18.85
N GLY A 707 1.58 -13.02 19.69
CA GLY A 707 0.87 -13.70 20.78
C GLY A 707 0.80 -12.97 22.13
N VAL A 708 1.49 -11.83 22.30
CA VAL A 708 1.79 -11.27 23.63
C VAL A 708 0.54 -10.84 24.41
N ASP A 709 -0.49 -10.35 23.72
CA ASP A 709 -1.74 -9.89 24.32
C ASP A 709 -2.83 -10.98 24.36
N LYS A 710 -2.48 -12.25 24.11
CA LYS A 710 -3.42 -13.37 23.92
C LYS A 710 -3.21 -14.45 24.97
N ALA A 711 -4.30 -14.98 25.51
CA ALA A 711 -4.24 -16.18 26.34
C ALA A 711 -3.62 -17.33 25.53
N GLY A 712 -2.71 -18.08 26.14
CA GLY A 712 -1.96 -19.14 25.45
C GLY A 712 -0.88 -18.64 24.48
N GLY A 713 -0.75 -17.32 24.28
CA GLY A 713 0.40 -16.75 23.57
C GLY A 713 0.40 -16.95 22.05
N TYR A 714 -0.75 -17.18 21.39
CA TYR A 714 -0.78 -17.35 19.93
C TYR A 714 -2.05 -16.79 19.27
N ALA A 715 -1.99 -16.55 17.95
CA ALA A 715 -3.13 -16.11 17.14
C ALA A 715 -3.39 -17.05 15.95
N ILE A 716 -4.52 -17.76 15.96
CA ILE A 716 -4.86 -18.70 14.88
C ILE A 716 -5.07 -18.04 13.52
N GLN A 717 -5.47 -16.76 13.48
CA GLN A 717 -5.63 -15.99 12.24
C GLN A 717 -4.30 -15.42 11.71
N GLY A 718 -3.22 -15.60 12.46
CA GLY A 718 -1.93 -15.03 12.20
C GLY A 718 -0.87 -16.08 11.88
N LEU A 719 0.40 -15.71 12.07
CA LEU A 719 1.55 -16.58 11.83
C LEU A 719 1.46 -17.89 12.61
N ALA A 720 0.87 -17.88 13.81
CA ALA A 720 0.71 -19.11 14.59
C ALA A 720 -0.23 -20.13 13.93
N GLY A 721 -1.29 -19.69 13.24
CA GLY A 721 -2.15 -20.60 12.49
C GLY A 721 -1.45 -21.28 11.32
N MET A 722 -0.40 -20.66 10.79
CA MET A 722 0.37 -21.18 9.67
C MET A 722 1.56 -22.04 10.11
N VAL A 723 2.15 -21.74 11.28
CA VAL A 723 3.45 -22.27 11.68
C VAL A 723 3.39 -23.11 12.96
N LEU A 724 2.51 -22.80 13.92
CA LEU A 724 2.43 -23.52 15.19
C LEU A 724 1.36 -24.62 15.20
N ILE A 725 0.25 -24.43 14.47
CA ILE A 725 -0.96 -25.27 14.57
C ILE A 725 -0.98 -26.33 13.46
N GLU A 726 -1.05 -27.59 13.85
CA GLU A 726 -1.21 -28.76 12.95
C GLU A 726 -2.67 -28.92 12.51
N LYS A 727 -3.60 -28.86 13.46
CA LYS A 727 -5.02 -29.16 13.26
C LYS A 727 -5.87 -28.45 14.32
N VAL A 728 -7.12 -28.19 13.97
CA VAL A 728 -8.16 -27.73 14.91
C VAL A 728 -9.35 -28.69 14.83
N ASP A 729 -9.78 -29.21 15.98
CA ASP A 729 -11.01 -29.97 16.15
C ASP A 729 -12.04 -29.10 16.87
N GLY A 730 -12.92 -28.49 16.10
CA GLY A 730 -13.95 -27.54 16.56
C GLY A 730 -13.97 -26.28 15.68
N SER A 731 -14.56 -25.20 16.20
CA SER A 731 -14.79 -23.98 15.43
C SER A 731 -13.59 -23.02 15.47
N VAL A 732 -13.15 -22.55 14.30
CA VAL A 732 -11.98 -21.63 14.22
C VAL A 732 -12.29 -20.25 14.82
N ASP A 733 -13.50 -19.75 14.62
CA ASP A 733 -13.98 -18.49 15.21
C ASP A 733 -14.06 -18.55 16.76
N ASN A 734 -14.32 -19.73 17.33
CA ASN A 734 -14.18 -19.99 18.76
C ASN A 734 -12.74 -19.75 19.24
N VAL A 735 -11.74 -20.23 18.49
CA VAL A 735 -10.32 -20.01 18.80
C VAL A 735 -9.93 -18.53 18.68
N VAL A 736 -10.55 -17.81 17.75
CA VAL A 736 -10.37 -16.35 17.61
C VAL A 736 -11.00 -15.59 18.79
N GLY A 737 -12.03 -16.17 19.39
CA GLY A 737 -12.64 -15.73 20.64
C GLY A 737 -14.11 -15.33 20.53
N LEU A 738 -14.82 -15.71 19.46
CA LEU A 738 -16.27 -15.55 19.35
C LEU A 738 -16.85 -16.62 18.39
N PRO A 739 -17.50 -17.69 18.88
CA PRO A 739 -18.20 -18.66 18.04
C PRO A 739 -19.45 -18.03 17.41
N VAL A 740 -19.31 -17.45 16.22
CA VAL A 740 -20.30 -16.55 15.58
C VAL A 740 -21.64 -17.24 15.39
N ARG A 741 -21.64 -18.52 14.97
CA ARG A 741 -22.87 -19.30 14.82
C ARG A 741 -23.64 -19.40 16.13
N LYS A 742 -22.96 -19.74 17.23
CA LYS A 742 -23.57 -19.86 18.56
C LYS A 742 -23.99 -18.49 19.09
N THR A 743 -23.19 -17.44 18.86
CA THR A 743 -23.56 -16.06 19.22
C THR A 743 -24.89 -15.66 18.57
N LEU A 744 -25.07 -15.93 17.27
CA LEU A 744 -26.29 -15.59 16.56
C LEU A 744 -27.50 -16.40 17.06
N GLN A 745 -27.31 -17.68 17.38
CA GLN A 745 -28.36 -18.50 18.00
C GLN A 745 -28.78 -17.98 19.38
N LEU A 746 -27.82 -17.56 20.20
CA LEU A 746 -28.11 -16.95 21.50
C LEU A 746 -28.84 -15.61 21.36
N CYS A 747 -28.43 -14.77 20.40
CA CYS A 747 -29.15 -13.53 20.09
C CYS A 747 -30.58 -13.82 19.63
N GLU A 748 -30.78 -14.82 18.76
CA GLU A 748 -32.11 -15.23 18.31
C GLU A 748 -32.98 -15.70 19.48
N LYS A 749 -32.38 -16.46 20.41
CA LYS A 749 -33.07 -16.94 21.61
C LYS A 749 -33.52 -15.80 22.51
N VAL A 750 -32.62 -14.88 22.88
CA VAL A 750 -32.96 -13.79 23.81
C VAL A 750 -33.85 -12.71 23.17
N VAL A 751 -33.88 -12.60 21.85
CA VAL A 751 -34.73 -11.62 21.15
C VAL A 751 -36.09 -12.22 20.76
N PHE A 752 -36.12 -13.38 20.11
CA PHE A 752 -37.35 -13.92 19.50
C PHE A 752 -37.97 -15.10 20.25
N ARG A 753 -37.25 -15.75 21.17
CA ARG A 753 -37.69 -16.98 21.85
C ARG A 753 -37.59 -16.86 23.38
N GLN A 754 -37.99 -15.71 23.90
CA GLN A 754 -37.96 -15.44 25.34
C GLN A 754 -38.90 -16.41 26.08
N GLY A 755 -38.41 -17.04 27.15
CA GLY A 755 -39.21 -17.96 27.98
C GLY A 755 -39.30 -19.41 27.49
N GLU A 756 -38.69 -19.77 26.36
CA GLU A 756 -38.53 -21.17 25.95
C GLU A 756 -37.46 -21.87 26.81
N VAL A 757 -37.83 -22.97 27.47
CA VAL A 757 -36.92 -23.84 28.23
C VAL A 757 -36.27 -24.83 27.24
N ASP A 758 -34.94 -24.92 27.23
CA ASP A 758 -34.22 -25.87 26.36
C ASP A 758 -34.55 -27.32 26.79
N SER A 759 -35.01 -28.15 25.85
CA SER A 759 -35.27 -29.58 26.04
C SER A 759 -34.04 -30.47 25.87
N ASP A 760 -32.85 -29.91 25.74
CA ASP A 760 -31.66 -30.63 25.26
C ASP A 760 -30.64 -30.92 26.38
N ASP A 761 -31.11 -31.51 27.48
CA ASP A 761 -30.27 -32.07 28.56
C ASP A 761 -30.58 -33.56 28.79
N GLU A 762 -30.80 -34.31 27.70
CA GLU A 762 -30.69 -35.78 27.72
C GLU A 762 -29.39 -36.17 27.01
N GLY A 763 -28.48 -36.73 27.80
CA GLY A 763 -27.11 -37.05 27.40
C GLY A 763 -26.97 -38.23 26.45
N GLU A 764 -25.81 -38.30 25.82
CA GLU A 764 -25.23 -39.54 25.32
C GLU A 764 -23.91 -39.76 26.09
N ASP A 765 -24.04 -40.31 27.28
CA ASP A 765 -23.12 -41.36 27.77
C ASP A 765 -23.65 -42.68 27.19
N ASP A 766 -22.98 -43.22 26.17
CA ASP A 766 -22.74 -44.65 25.91
C ASP A 766 -21.71 -44.87 24.78
#